data_AF-A0A3N5I1Z9-F1
#
_entry.id   AF-A0A3N5I1Z9-F1
#
_cell.length_a   1.000
_cell.length_b   1.000
_cell.length_c   1.000
_cell.angle_alpha   90.00
_cell.angle_beta   90.00
_cell.angle_gamma   90.00
#
_symmetry.space_group_name_H-M   'P 1'
#
loop_
_entity.id
_entity.type
_entity.pdbx_description
1 polymer ?
#
loop_
_entity_poly.entity_id
_entity_poly.type
_entity_poly.pdbx_seq_one_letter_code
_entity_poly.pdbx_strand_id
1 'polypeptide(L)'
;MLLADVALASAWTLFSGPTRYLSLAAAAFYGVGAYVTALVGAGTVWPVPVVAGAAAGALLSLPVGLLALRLRGPYFAILTFGLSELVRHTVIWYESNVTGTVGRVLVLPIERRTLYWGLLVIAVLAVGAAILVRRSRWGLALVAIGGDEERAEVLGIRPVGVKVAVFALSAALMGATGAAIAPRWTYIDPQVAFNPLISFQVIIMSLLGGVGRPAGPVVGALTLGLLSEIFLLQFRYVYMIVLGTVLILVVLGLPHGIMGWRGEARTEALVRRLRWAIARRIPRRFAMRGQYQLFVNGEWQDAPAGRTFPDVNPATGETFTRIPAADAETARRAVEAAERARTEWGELQPAVRTGIVLAAAQIWERRREDLERMLTTETGAVRVKAGFEVGYCLDLIRQAASLPYQASGEVAPSNVPGKINYFMRKPVGVVSVISPWNFPYILTLRAVAPALALGNTVVLKPSEETPLAGGLLVAEVFEEAGVPPGVLNVITCARSEVAEVGDVMVTHPAVGVVSFTGSTATGRVLAEKAGRNLKRIVLELGGKSPIIVLEDADLDLAVSAAAFGGFFHQGQICMAATRIIVEHSLAGALASQLVDKLATLKMGDPGDRQTDIGPITSPTQLAKIRAHVDDAVAKGAKVLAGGRSHGQYFEPTLLTGVTPEMRCYHEETFGPVVTLTPVKNADEAVRLANDTSYGLSAAIITGDPERGLGLAERIQSGIVHVNDSTVHDEPHAPFGGIKGSGLGRHGGRAAIEAFTEIRWVSLQTERRHYPFDR
;
A
#
# COMPACT_ATOMS: atom_id res chain seq x y z
N MET A 1 17.00 -29.49 -37.12
CA MET A 1 16.74 -29.57 -35.67
C MET A 1 16.85 -28.20 -35.07
N LEU A 2 18.05 -27.61 -34.99
CA LEU A 2 18.27 -26.28 -34.41
C LEU A 2 17.31 -25.17 -34.89
N LEU A 3 17.07 -25.04 -36.19
CA LEU A 3 16.12 -24.05 -36.72
C LEU A 3 14.67 -24.30 -36.28
N ALA A 4 14.28 -25.57 -36.14
CA ALA A 4 12.97 -25.93 -35.61
C ALA A 4 12.86 -25.66 -34.11
N ASP A 5 13.93 -25.90 -33.34
CA ASP A 5 13.98 -25.56 -31.92
C ASP A 5 13.86 -24.04 -31.70
N VAL A 6 14.57 -23.25 -32.52
CA VAL A 6 14.46 -21.77 -32.51
C VAL A 6 13.05 -21.32 -32.87
N ALA A 7 12.44 -21.92 -33.90
CA ALA A 7 11.08 -21.61 -34.31
C ALA A 7 10.07 -21.97 -33.21
N LEU A 8 10.19 -23.14 -32.59
CA LEU A 8 9.30 -23.61 -31.52
C LEU A 8 9.42 -22.76 -30.25
N ALA A 9 10.64 -22.49 -29.78
CA ALA A 9 10.86 -21.66 -28.59
C ALA A 9 10.36 -20.22 -28.80
N SER A 10 10.62 -19.65 -29.99
CA SER A 10 10.15 -18.31 -30.33
C SER A 10 8.63 -18.25 -30.52
N ALA A 11 8.04 -19.28 -31.13
CA ALA A 11 6.59 -19.39 -31.28
C ALA A 11 5.89 -19.56 -29.92
N TRP A 12 6.46 -20.34 -29.00
CA TRP A 12 5.90 -20.56 -27.67
C TRP A 12 5.93 -19.30 -26.81
N THR A 13 7.02 -18.55 -26.88
CA THR A 13 7.17 -17.30 -26.12
C THR A 13 6.30 -16.15 -26.62
N LEU A 14 5.68 -16.24 -27.80
CA LEU A 14 4.69 -15.26 -28.29
C LEU A 14 3.56 -15.05 -27.27
N PHE A 15 3.04 -16.14 -26.74
CA PHE A 15 1.91 -16.13 -25.80
C PHE A 15 2.38 -16.29 -24.36
N SER A 16 3.10 -17.38 -24.08
CA SER A 16 3.47 -17.77 -22.72
C SER A 16 4.49 -16.83 -22.08
N GLY A 17 5.32 -16.14 -22.88
CA GLY A 17 6.32 -15.20 -22.38
C GLY A 17 5.68 -13.95 -21.74
N PRO A 18 4.89 -13.16 -22.49
CA PRO A 18 4.22 -11.97 -21.96
C PRO A 18 3.16 -12.27 -20.89
N THR A 19 2.36 -13.33 -21.06
CA THR A 19 1.27 -13.67 -20.12
C THR A 19 1.74 -14.38 -18.86
N ARG A 20 2.93 -14.97 -18.87
CA ARG A 20 3.43 -15.92 -17.86
C ARG A 20 2.53 -17.16 -17.68
N TYR A 21 1.60 -17.40 -18.59
CA TYR A 21 0.80 -18.61 -18.58
C TYR A 21 1.60 -19.75 -19.21
N LEU A 22 1.75 -20.85 -18.47
CA LEU A 22 2.49 -22.00 -18.95
C LEU A 22 1.60 -22.84 -19.87
N SER A 23 1.86 -22.81 -21.19
CA SER A 23 1.20 -23.69 -22.15
C SER A 23 1.98 -24.99 -22.35
N LEU A 24 1.33 -26.13 -22.13
CA LEU A 24 1.84 -27.48 -22.41
C LEU A 24 1.31 -28.06 -23.74
N ALA A 25 0.70 -27.23 -24.59
CA ALA A 25 0.11 -27.62 -25.87
C ALA A 25 1.10 -27.62 -27.07
N ALA A 26 2.39 -27.32 -26.85
CA ALA A 26 3.35 -27.22 -27.95
C ALA A 26 3.48 -28.52 -28.75
N ALA A 27 3.51 -29.67 -28.06
CA ALA A 27 3.50 -30.99 -28.68
C ALA A 27 2.23 -31.25 -29.50
N ALA A 28 1.06 -30.75 -29.07
CA ALA A 28 -0.18 -30.88 -29.83
C ALA A 28 -0.09 -30.15 -31.19
N PHE A 29 0.35 -28.89 -31.18
CA PHE A 29 0.44 -28.08 -32.40
C PHE A 29 1.53 -28.58 -33.35
N TYR A 30 2.71 -28.89 -32.81
CA TYR A 30 3.82 -29.46 -33.57
C TYR A 30 3.45 -30.83 -34.17
N GLY A 31 2.86 -31.72 -33.36
CA GLY A 31 2.42 -33.04 -33.79
C GLY A 31 1.36 -32.97 -34.89
N VAL A 32 0.36 -32.08 -34.76
CA VAL A 32 -0.67 -31.88 -35.80
C VAL A 32 -0.03 -31.43 -37.10
N GLY A 33 0.89 -30.46 -37.06
CA GLY A 33 1.61 -30.01 -38.25
C GLY A 33 2.33 -31.15 -38.95
N ALA A 34 3.06 -31.97 -38.18
CA ALA A 34 3.77 -33.12 -38.71
C ALA A 34 2.82 -34.16 -39.34
N TYR A 35 1.69 -34.40 -38.70
CA TYR A 35 0.67 -35.34 -39.17
C TYR A 35 -0.04 -34.86 -40.44
N VAL A 36 -0.29 -33.55 -40.55
CA VAL A 36 -0.84 -32.93 -41.76
C VAL A 36 0.10 -33.13 -42.94
N THR A 37 1.42 -33.07 -42.75
CA THR A 37 2.37 -33.40 -43.82
C THR A 37 2.27 -34.86 -44.25
N ALA A 38 2.03 -35.80 -43.33
CA ALA A 38 1.80 -37.20 -43.67
C ALA A 38 0.47 -37.44 -44.44
N LEU A 39 -0.53 -36.58 -44.21
CA LEU A 39 -1.84 -36.63 -44.87
C LEU A 39 -1.84 -35.96 -46.25
N VAL A 40 -1.22 -34.79 -46.36
CA VAL A 40 -1.32 -33.88 -47.52
C VAL A 40 -0.08 -33.94 -48.41
N GLY A 41 1.07 -34.38 -47.88
CA GLY A 41 2.35 -34.32 -48.58
C GLY A 41 2.46 -35.23 -49.80
N ALA A 42 1.71 -36.33 -49.86
CA ALA A 42 1.77 -37.27 -50.98
C ALA A 42 1.25 -36.60 -52.27
N GLY A 43 2.16 -36.08 -53.11
CA GLY A 43 1.84 -35.46 -54.40
C GLY A 43 1.65 -33.95 -54.40
N THR A 44 1.97 -33.24 -53.31
CA THR A 44 1.86 -31.76 -53.24
C THR A 44 3.22 -31.07 -53.22
N VAL A 45 3.27 -29.82 -53.71
CA VAL A 45 4.49 -29.01 -53.67
C VAL A 45 4.79 -28.54 -52.25
N TRP A 46 6.08 -28.43 -51.91
CA TRP A 46 6.61 -28.18 -50.57
C TRP A 46 5.89 -27.15 -49.67
N PRO A 47 5.47 -25.95 -50.13
CA PRO A 47 4.82 -25.01 -49.24
C PRO A 47 3.40 -25.44 -48.82
N VAL A 48 2.75 -26.34 -49.56
CA VAL A 48 1.35 -26.73 -49.30
C VAL A 48 1.20 -27.45 -47.96
N PRO A 49 1.99 -28.50 -47.64
CA PRO A 49 1.95 -29.12 -46.31
C PRO A 49 2.26 -28.15 -45.16
N VAL A 50 3.17 -27.19 -45.36
CA VAL A 50 3.56 -26.21 -44.34
C VAL A 50 2.43 -25.23 -44.04
N VAL A 51 1.76 -24.72 -45.07
CA VAL A 51 0.59 -23.83 -44.91
C VAL A 51 -0.59 -24.59 -44.31
N ALA A 52 -0.83 -25.83 -44.75
CA ALA A 52 -1.87 -26.69 -44.19
C ALA A 52 -1.61 -26.99 -42.70
N GLY A 53 -0.37 -27.28 -42.33
CA GLY A 53 0.04 -27.48 -40.93
C GLY A 53 -0.13 -26.23 -40.07
N ALA A 54 0.17 -25.05 -40.62
CA ALA A 54 -0.07 -23.77 -39.94
C ALA A 54 -1.56 -23.52 -39.69
N ALA A 55 -2.40 -23.76 -40.71
CA ALA A 55 -3.84 -23.62 -40.60
C ALA A 55 -4.44 -24.61 -39.59
N ALA A 56 -4.00 -25.87 -39.60
CA ALA A 56 -4.45 -26.89 -38.67
C ALA A 56 -4.07 -26.55 -37.21
N GLY A 57 -2.85 -26.06 -36.99
CA GLY A 57 -2.41 -25.56 -35.67
C GLY A 57 -3.29 -24.41 -35.17
N ALA A 58 -3.57 -23.41 -36.03
CA ALA A 58 -4.44 -22.29 -35.69
C ALA A 58 -5.87 -22.76 -35.36
N LEU A 59 -6.46 -23.65 -36.16
CA LEU A 59 -7.81 -24.18 -35.94
C LEU A 59 -7.91 -24.96 -34.62
N LEU A 60 -6.92 -25.81 -34.33
CA LEU A 60 -6.85 -26.58 -33.08
C LEU A 60 -6.77 -25.66 -31.84
N SER A 61 -6.21 -24.47 -32.00
CA SER A 61 -6.10 -23.51 -30.90
C SER A 61 -7.42 -22.79 -30.58
N LEU A 62 -8.39 -22.74 -31.49
CA LEU A 62 -9.63 -21.98 -31.32
C LEU A 62 -10.50 -22.51 -30.16
N PRO A 63 -10.75 -23.83 -30.02
CA PRO A 63 -11.46 -24.37 -28.87
C PRO A 63 -10.75 -24.06 -27.56
N VAL A 64 -9.42 -24.15 -27.52
CA VAL A 64 -8.61 -23.81 -26.33
C VAL A 64 -8.75 -22.33 -26.00
N GLY A 65 -8.65 -21.48 -27.03
CA GLY A 65 -8.85 -20.05 -26.91
C GLY A 65 -10.26 -19.68 -26.42
N LEU A 66 -11.29 -20.46 -26.76
CA LEU A 66 -12.69 -20.24 -26.36
C LEU A 66 -13.05 -20.88 -24.99
N LEU A 67 -12.43 -22.01 -24.62
CA LEU A 67 -12.69 -22.76 -23.38
C LEU A 67 -11.78 -22.31 -22.21
N ALA A 68 -10.56 -21.84 -22.49
CA ALA A 68 -9.60 -21.41 -21.47
C ALA A 68 -9.89 -20.00 -20.90
N LEU A 69 -11.04 -19.42 -21.22
CA LEU A 69 -11.34 -17.99 -21.04
C LEU A 69 -11.51 -17.52 -19.58
N ARG A 70 -11.32 -18.39 -18.59
CA ARG A 70 -11.31 -18.02 -17.16
C ARG A 70 -10.24 -18.74 -16.33
N LEU A 71 -9.43 -19.60 -16.95
CA LEU A 71 -8.48 -20.44 -16.21
C LEU A 71 -7.15 -19.71 -16.03
N ARG A 72 -6.75 -19.50 -14.77
CA ARG A 72 -5.50 -18.84 -14.37
C ARG A 72 -4.46 -19.85 -13.89
N GLY A 73 -3.18 -19.51 -14.07
CA GLY A 73 -2.06 -20.22 -13.47
C GLY A 73 -2.04 -21.73 -13.78
N PRO A 74 -2.04 -22.61 -12.75
CA PRO A 74 -1.88 -24.06 -12.95
C PRO A 74 -3.00 -24.68 -13.79
N TYR A 75 -4.23 -24.14 -13.74
CA TYR A 75 -5.37 -24.68 -14.48
C TYR A 75 -5.22 -24.52 -16.00
N PHE A 76 -4.55 -23.46 -16.47
CA PHE A 76 -4.24 -23.29 -17.89
C PHE A 76 -3.21 -24.31 -18.37
N ALA A 77 -2.20 -24.61 -17.54
CA ALA A 77 -1.22 -25.66 -17.81
C ALA A 77 -1.89 -27.05 -17.85
N ILE A 78 -2.77 -27.34 -16.90
CA ILE A 78 -3.53 -28.61 -16.85
C ILE A 78 -4.43 -28.75 -18.09
N LEU A 79 -5.15 -27.69 -18.49
CA LEU A 79 -5.98 -27.72 -19.68
C LEU A 79 -5.16 -27.98 -20.96
N THR A 80 -4.06 -27.25 -21.13
CA THR A 80 -3.21 -27.39 -22.33
C THR A 80 -2.45 -28.72 -22.36
N PHE A 81 -2.16 -29.31 -21.21
CA PHE A 81 -1.69 -30.69 -21.10
C PHE A 81 -2.77 -31.70 -21.51
N GLY A 82 -3.98 -31.56 -20.95
CA GLY A 82 -5.13 -32.40 -21.28
C GLY A 82 -5.49 -32.34 -22.77
N LEU A 83 -5.34 -31.18 -23.41
CA LEU A 83 -5.49 -31.05 -24.86
C LEU A 83 -4.47 -31.91 -25.63
N SER A 84 -3.19 -31.86 -25.26
CA SER A 84 -2.15 -32.66 -25.92
C SER A 84 -2.47 -34.16 -25.81
N GLU A 85 -2.92 -34.60 -24.65
CA GLU A 85 -3.34 -35.99 -24.41
C GLU A 85 -4.60 -36.36 -25.21
N LEU A 86 -5.59 -35.48 -25.25
CA LEU A 86 -6.82 -35.70 -26.02
C LEU A 86 -6.51 -35.85 -27.51
N VAL A 87 -5.69 -34.95 -28.07
CA VAL A 87 -5.30 -34.99 -29.49
C VAL A 87 -4.48 -36.25 -29.77
N ARG A 88 -3.52 -36.59 -28.91
CA ARG A 88 -2.72 -37.83 -29.01
C ARG A 88 -3.63 -39.05 -29.10
N HIS A 89 -4.54 -39.22 -28.14
CA HIS A 89 -5.43 -40.38 -28.09
C HIS A 89 -6.45 -40.40 -29.22
N THR A 90 -6.94 -39.24 -29.67
CA THR A 90 -7.86 -39.15 -30.81
C THR A 90 -7.19 -39.61 -32.09
N VAL A 91 -5.95 -39.20 -32.34
CA VAL A 91 -5.19 -39.62 -33.53
C VAL A 91 -4.84 -41.11 -33.46
N ILE A 92 -4.44 -41.62 -32.29
CA ILE A 92 -4.18 -43.06 -32.12
C ILE A 92 -5.44 -43.89 -32.36
N TRP A 93 -6.58 -43.45 -31.81
CA TRP A 93 -7.86 -44.11 -32.01
C TRP A 93 -8.25 -44.11 -33.49
N TYR A 94 -8.10 -42.97 -34.17
CA TYR A 94 -8.39 -42.85 -35.60
C TYR A 94 -7.51 -43.80 -36.42
N GLU A 95 -6.20 -43.83 -36.15
CA GLU A 95 -5.30 -44.69 -36.91
C GLU A 95 -5.59 -46.18 -36.69
N SER A 96 -5.82 -46.57 -35.43
CA SER A 96 -6.09 -47.98 -35.10
C SER A 96 -7.45 -48.46 -35.59
N ASN A 97 -8.50 -47.63 -35.52
CA ASN A 97 -9.88 -48.06 -35.79
C ASN A 97 -10.39 -47.68 -37.19
N VAL A 98 -9.84 -46.64 -37.82
CA VAL A 98 -10.29 -46.17 -39.14
C VAL A 98 -9.35 -46.59 -40.24
N THR A 99 -8.03 -46.45 -40.04
CA THR A 99 -7.04 -46.79 -41.08
C THR A 99 -6.35 -48.13 -40.86
N GLY A 100 -6.51 -48.76 -39.68
CA GLY A 100 -5.88 -50.04 -39.33
C GLY A 100 -4.36 -49.96 -39.14
N THR A 101 -3.84 -48.76 -38.88
CA THR A 101 -2.41 -48.45 -38.77
C THR A 101 -2.06 -47.96 -37.36
N VAL A 102 -0.77 -47.98 -37.03
CA VAL A 102 -0.26 -47.46 -35.73
C VAL A 102 0.39 -46.07 -35.91
N GLY A 103 0.38 -45.55 -37.13
CA GLY A 103 1.04 -44.31 -37.54
C GLY A 103 1.23 -44.28 -39.05
N ARG A 104 1.96 -43.28 -39.55
CA ARG A 104 2.05 -43.02 -41.00
C ARG A 104 3.48 -43.04 -41.51
N VAL A 105 3.70 -43.75 -42.61
CA VAL A 105 4.95 -43.70 -43.36
C VAL A 105 4.98 -42.40 -44.18
N LEU A 106 6.11 -41.71 -44.13
CA LEU A 106 6.34 -40.47 -44.86
C LEU A 106 7.40 -40.73 -45.93
N VAL A 107 6.98 -40.73 -47.20
CA VAL A 107 7.89 -40.82 -48.35
C VAL A 107 7.73 -39.56 -49.18
N LEU A 108 8.47 -38.51 -48.82
CA LEU A 108 8.50 -37.25 -49.53
C LEU A 108 9.92 -36.96 -50.03
N PRO A 109 10.18 -36.99 -51.35
CA PRO A 109 11.48 -36.63 -51.89
C PRO A 109 11.64 -35.11 -51.83
N ILE A 110 12.15 -34.59 -50.71
CA ILE A 110 12.41 -33.16 -50.53
C ILE A 110 13.90 -32.92 -50.46
N GLU A 111 14.38 -32.00 -51.29
CA GLU A 111 15.76 -31.55 -51.24
C GLU A 111 16.10 -30.95 -49.88
N ARG A 112 17.25 -31.35 -49.31
CA ARG A 112 17.73 -30.82 -48.01
C ARG A 112 17.81 -29.28 -48.00
N ARG A 113 18.09 -28.67 -49.16
CA ARG A 113 18.13 -27.21 -49.34
C ARG A 113 16.75 -26.58 -49.10
N THR A 114 15.71 -27.16 -49.69
CA THR A 114 14.32 -26.73 -49.56
C THR A 114 13.82 -26.85 -48.11
N LEU A 115 14.20 -27.94 -47.44
CA LEU A 115 13.94 -28.15 -46.00
C LEU A 115 14.62 -27.07 -45.14
N TYR A 116 15.91 -26.81 -45.38
CA TYR A 116 16.69 -25.82 -44.65
C TYR A 116 16.12 -24.40 -44.80
N TRP A 117 15.90 -23.94 -46.03
CA TRP A 117 15.37 -22.61 -46.29
C TRP A 117 13.93 -22.45 -45.77
N GLY A 118 13.11 -23.50 -45.88
CA GLY A 118 11.76 -23.52 -45.29
C GLY A 118 11.79 -23.32 -43.77
N LEU A 119 12.62 -24.08 -43.06
CA LEU A 119 12.78 -23.94 -41.61
C LEU A 119 13.42 -22.60 -41.20
N LEU A 120 14.36 -22.08 -41.99
CA LEU A 120 14.95 -20.77 -41.74
C LEU A 120 13.91 -19.65 -41.86
N VAL A 121 13.07 -19.69 -42.90
CA VAL A 121 11.97 -18.72 -43.08
C VAL A 121 11.01 -18.81 -41.90
N ILE A 122 10.60 -20.01 -41.48
CA ILE A 122 9.71 -20.18 -40.33
C ILE A 122 10.35 -19.66 -39.03
N ALA A 123 11.63 -19.93 -38.81
CA ALA A 123 12.36 -19.43 -37.64
C ALA A 123 12.44 -17.90 -37.63
N VAL A 124 12.76 -17.27 -38.77
CA VAL A 124 12.78 -15.81 -38.92
C VAL A 124 11.40 -15.22 -38.69
N LEU A 125 10.35 -15.83 -39.22
CA LEU A 125 8.96 -15.40 -39.00
C LEU A 125 8.56 -15.54 -37.53
N ALA A 126 8.93 -16.62 -36.84
CA ALA A 126 8.62 -16.82 -35.44
C ALA A 126 9.34 -15.80 -34.54
N VAL A 127 10.63 -15.55 -34.78
CA VAL A 127 11.42 -14.54 -34.07
C VAL A 127 10.88 -13.13 -34.36
N GLY A 128 10.61 -12.82 -35.63
CA GLY A 128 10.06 -11.54 -36.06
C GLY A 128 8.69 -11.27 -35.44
N ALA A 129 7.80 -12.27 -35.46
CA ALA A 129 6.50 -12.20 -34.80
C ALA A 129 6.65 -12.00 -33.29
N ALA A 130 7.57 -12.72 -32.62
CA ALA A 130 7.81 -12.57 -31.19
C ALA A 130 8.27 -11.15 -30.83
N ILE A 131 9.14 -10.55 -31.64
CA ILE A 131 9.59 -9.16 -31.48
C ILE A 131 8.43 -8.19 -31.75
N LEU A 132 7.70 -8.38 -32.84
CA LEU A 132 6.65 -7.46 -33.30
C LEU A 132 5.46 -7.46 -32.34
N VAL A 133 4.97 -8.65 -31.95
CA VAL A 133 3.87 -8.78 -30.98
C VAL A 133 4.26 -8.12 -29.67
N ARG A 134 5.47 -8.40 -29.15
CA ARG A 134 5.97 -7.81 -27.90
C ARG A 134 6.09 -6.28 -27.94
N ARG A 135 6.40 -5.69 -29.11
CA ARG A 135 6.48 -4.24 -29.31
C ARG A 135 5.12 -3.60 -29.64
N SER A 136 4.12 -4.40 -29.98
CA SER A 136 2.79 -3.93 -30.36
C SER A 136 1.86 -3.73 -29.16
N ARG A 137 0.69 -3.11 -29.42
CA ARG A 137 -0.42 -3.03 -28.48
C ARG A 137 -0.89 -4.40 -27.96
N TRP A 138 -0.74 -5.46 -28.75
CA TRP A 138 -1.13 -6.82 -28.37
C TRP A 138 -0.17 -7.40 -27.33
N GLY A 139 1.14 -7.12 -27.44
CA GLY A 139 2.12 -7.53 -26.44
C GLY A 139 1.92 -6.82 -25.10
N LEU A 140 1.63 -5.52 -25.13
CA LEU A 140 1.28 -4.75 -23.93
C LEU A 140 -0.01 -5.28 -23.29
N ALA A 141 -1.02 -5.59 -24.10
CA ALA A 141 -2.26 -6.20 -23.62
C ALA A 141 -2.00 -7.57 -22.97
N LEU A 142 -1.17 -8.43 -23.56
CA LEU A 142 -0.82 -9.73 -22.98
C LEU A 142 -0.05 -9.63 -21.65
N VAL A 143 0.82 -8.62 -21.49
CA VAL A 143 1.50 -8.35 -20.22
C VAL A 143 0.50 -7.90 -19.16
N ALA A 144 -0.45 -7.03 -19.52
CA ALA A 144 -1.51 -6.60 -18.62
C ALA A 144 -2.39 -7.78 -18.18
N ILE A 145 -2.81 -8.63 -19.13
CA ILE A 145 -3.62 -9.83 -18.89
C ILE A 145 -2.88 -10.83 -17.98
N GLY A 146 -1.57 -11.01 -18.17
CA GLY A 146 -0.75 -11.89 -17.32
C GLY A 146 -0.56 -11.39 -15.89
N GLY A 147 -0.68 -10.08 -15.67
CA GLY A 147 -0.58 -9.46 -14.35
C GLY A 147 -1.90 -9.46 -13.58
N ASP A 148 -2.97 -8.98 -14.22
CA ASP A 148 -4.32 -8.92 -13.66
C ASP A 148 -5.34 -8.78 -14.80
N GLU A 149 -6.07 -9.85 -15.07
CA GLU A 149 -7.00 -9.92 -16.20
C GLU A 149 -8.25 -9.04 -16.00
N GLU A 150 -8.78 -8.94 -14.78
CA GLU A 150 -9.93 -8.08 -14.48
C GLU A 150 -9.56 -6.61 -14.63
N ARG A 151 -8.37 -6.24 -14.17
CA ARG A 151 -7.83 -4.89 -14.37
C ARG A 151 -7.60 -4.57 -15.85
N ALA A 152 -7.22 -5.55 -16.67
CA ALA A 152 -7.07 -5.36 -18.12
C ALA A 152 -8.43 -5.07 -18.79
N GLU A 153 -9.52 -5.72 -18.36
CA GLU A 153 -10.88 -5.43 -18.85
C GLU A 153 -11.34 -4.02 -18.49
N VAL A 154 -11.08 -3.58 -17.26
CA VAL A 154 -11.37 -2.20 -16.80
C VAL A 154 -10.60 -1.16 -17.62
N LEU A 155 -9.42 -1.50 -18.15
CA LEU A 155 -8.62 -0.66 -19.03
C LEU A 155 -9.07 -0.69 -20.51
N GLY A 156 -10.23 -1.29 -20.81
CA GLY A 156 -10.80 -1.37 -22.17
C GLY A 156 -10.09 -2.37 -23.09
N ILE A 157 -9.20 -3.22 -22.57
CA ILE A 157 -8.61 -4.32 -23.32
C ILE A 157 -9.66 -5.44 -23.37
N ARG A 158 -9.83 -6.09 -24.53
CA ARG A 158 -10.65 -7.31 -24.67
C ARG A 158 -9.76 -8.54 -24.49
N PRO A 159 -9.59 -9.11 -23.28
CA PRO A 159 -8.56 -10.11 -23.00
C PRO A 159 -8.76 -11.38 -23.83
N VAL A 160 -10.02 -11.77 -23.99
CA VAL A 160 -10.46 -12.90 -24.81
C VAL A 160 -9.92 -12.80 -26.24
N GLY A 161 -10.22 -11.69 -26.93
CA GLY A 161 -9.81 -11.51 -28.33
C GLY A 161 -8.28 -11.46 -28.49
N VAL A 162 -7.58 -10.83 -27.53
CA VAL A 162 -6.12 -10.73 -27.51
C VAL A 162 -5.47 -12.09 -27.27
N LYS A 163 -5.97 -12.86 -26.31
CA LYS A 163 -5.46 -14.20 -26.00
C LYS A 163 -5.68 -15.14 -27.17
N VAL A 164 -6.89 -15.21 -27.72
CA VAL A 164 -7.23 -16.08 -28.86
C VAL A 164 -6.35 -15.77 -30.07
N ALA A 165 -6.22 -14.49 -30.45
CA ALA A 165 -5.47 -14.10 -31.63
C ALA A 165 -3.97 -14.45 -31.52
N VAL A 166 -3.34 -14.15 -30.38
CA VAL A 166 -1.90 -14.41 -30.22
C VAL A 166 -1.61 -15.89 -29.95
N PHE A 167 -2.50 -16.60 -29.26
CA PHE A 167 -2.40 -18.04 -29.08
C PHE A 167 -2.56 -18.80 -30.41
N ALA A 168 -3.48 -18.36 -31.27
CA ALA A 168 -3.63 -18.93 -32.61
C ALA A 168 -2.42 -18.68 -33.50
N LEU A 169 -1.81 -17.49 -33.44
CA LEU A 169 -0.56 -17.21 -34.14
C LEU A 169 0.60 -18.09 -33.64
N SER A 170 0.69 -18.27 -32.32
CA SER A 170 1.66 -19.17 -31.69
C SER A 170 1.49 -20.62 -32.18
N ALA A 171 0.26 -21.12 -32.16
CA ALA A 171 -0.08 -22.46 -32.63
C ALA A 171 0.18 -22.65 -34.13
N ALA A 172 -0.11 -21.65 -34.96
CA ALA A 172 0.15 -21.68 -36.40
C ALA A 172 1.63 -21.84 -36.71
N LEU A 173 2.51 -21.11 -36.02
CA LEU A 173 3.95 -21.20 -36.21
C LEU A 173 4.52 -22.55 -35.75
N MET A 174 3.99 -23.11 -34.66
CA MET A 174 4.36 -24.46 -34.21
C MET A 174 3.90 -25.54 -35.20
N GLY A 175 2.67 -25.43 -35.72
CA GLY A 175 2.15 -26.33 -36.76
C GLY A 175 2.95 -26.24 -38.05
N ALA A 176 3.30 -25.03 -38.50
CA ALA A 176 4.18 -24.83 -39.65
C ALA A 176 5.56 -25.50 -39.43
N THR A 177 6.11 -25.37 -38.22
CA THR A 177 7.41 -25.96 -37.86
C THR A 177 7.36 -27.49 -37.88
N GLY A 178 6.30 -28.09 -37.30
CA GLY A 178 6.07 -29.54 -37.34
C GLY A 178 5.90 -30.06 -38.76
N ALA A 179 5.11 -29.36 -39.58
CA ALA A 179 4.91 -29.72 -40.98
C ALA A 179 6.19 -29.64 -41.81
N ALA A 180 7.01 -28.60 -41.57
CA ALA A 180 8.26 -28.37 -42.27
C ALA A 180 9.40 -29.30 -41.83
N ILE A 181 9.35 -29.92 -40.65
CA ILE A 181 10.37 -30.87 -40.22
C ILE A 181 10.01 -32.33 -40.49
N ALA A 182 8.72 -32.63 -40.65
CA ALA A 182 8.18 -33.96 -40.87
C ALA A 182 8.89 -34.81 -41.95
N PRO A 183 9.30 -34.27 -43.12
CA PRO A 183 10.01 -35.04 -44.15
C PRO A 183 11.35 -35.63 -43.72
N ARG A 184 11.90 -35.19 -42.58
CA ARG A 184 13.11 -35.79 -42.00
C ARG A 184 12.84 -37.18 -41.42
N TRP A 185 11.58 -37.50 -41.12
CA TRP A 185 11.18 -38.78 -40.56
C TRP A 185 10.59 -39.67 -41.65
N THR A 186 10.94 -40.95 -41.61
CA THR A 186 10.36 -41.98 -42.48
C THR A 186 9.02 -42.49 -41.94
N TYR A 187 8.76 -42.29 -40.65
CA TYR A 187 7.55 -42.73 -39.97
C TYR A 187 7.18 -41.76 -38.86
N ILE A 188 5.89 -41.44 -38.74
CA ILE A 188 5.34 -40.64 -37.65
C ILE A 188 4.46 -41.53 -36.79
N ASP A 189 4.94 -41.80 -35.59
CA ASP A 189 4.17 -42.42 -34.51
C ASP A 189 3.40 -41.33 -33.74
N PRO A 190 2.06 -41.38 -33.69
CA PRO A 190 1.27 -40.47 -32.87
C PRO A 190 1.64 -40.46 -31.38
N GLN A 191 2.10 -41.59 -30.83
CA GLN A 191 2.55 -41.67 -29.43
C GLN A 191 3.77 -40.78 -29.16
N VAL A 192 4.64 -40.65 -30.16
CA VAL A 192 5.86 -39.84 -30.06
C VAL A 192 5.57 -38.41 -30.48
N ALA A 193 4.89 -38.19 -31.61
CA ALA A 193 4.67 -36.87 -32.19
C ALA A 193 3.83 -35.95 -31.30
N PHE A 194 2.91 -36.51 -30.51
CA PHE A 194 2.01 -35.76 -29.63
C PHE A 194 2.37 -35.89 -28.14
N ASN A 195 3.54 -36.45 -27.81
CA ASN A 195 3.95 -36.63 -26.42
C ASN A 195 4.07 -35.27 -25.70
N PRO A 196 3.27 -35.00 -24.64
CA PRO A 196 3.31 -33.72 -23.94
C PRO A 196 4.68 -33.40 -23.31
N LEU A 197 5.51 -34.41 -23.07
CA LEU A 197 6.87 -34.21 -22.55
C LEU A 197 7.76 -33.42 -23.51
N ILE A 198 7.48 -33.46 -24.81
CA ILE A 198 8.18 -32.65 -25.83
C ILE A 198 7.91 -31.16 -25.59
N SER A 199 6.74 -30.78 -25.05
CA SER A 199 6.44 -29.40 -24.70
C SER A 199 7.41 -28.84 -23.63
N PHE A 200 7.92 -29.68 -22.73
CA PHE A 200 8.89 -29.25 -21.71
C PHE A 200 10.23 -28.86 -22.32
N GLN A 201 10.68 -29.51 -23.39
CA GLN A 201 11.91 -29.14 -24.08
C GLN A 201 11.84 -27.70 -24.60
N VAL A 202 10.70 -27.32 -25.21
CA VAL A 202 10.44 -25.96 -25.70
C VAL A 202 10.37 -24.94 -24.56
N ILE A 203 9.77 -25.33 -23.43
CA ILE A 203 9.70 -24.50 -22.21
C ILE A 203 11.10 -24.27 -21.64
N ILE A 204 11.91 -25.33 -21.51
CA ILE A 204 13.28 -25.26 -20.97
C ILE A 204 14.13 -24.36 -21.86
N MET A 205 14.10 -24.53 -23.18
CA MET A 205 14.79 -23.63 -24.12
C MET A 205 14.39 -22.17 -23.89
N SER A 206 13.09 -21.92 -23.75
CA SER A 206 12.55 -20.57 -23.58
C SER A 206 12.94 -19.94 -22.24
N LEU A 207 12.88 -20.70 -21.15
CA LEU A 207 13.22 -20.24 -19.79
C LEU A 207 14.73 -20.08 -19.60
N LEU A 208 15.52 -21.07 -20.05
CA LEU A 208 16.98 -21.07 -19.99
C LEU A 208 17.56 -19.83 -20.69
N GLY A 209 17.01 -19.46 -21.85
CA GLY A 209 17.45 -18.28 -22.57
C GLY A 209 16.91 -16.95 -22.01
N GLY A 210 15.84 -16.98 -21.22
CA GLY A 210 15.22 -15.83 -20.58
C GLY A 210 14.03 -15.27 -21.37
N VAL A 211 12.82 -15.70 -21.00
CA VAL A 211 11.56 -15.32 -21.67
C VAL A 211 11.31 -13.80 -21.70
N GLY A 212 11.93 -13.03 -20.79
CA GLY A 212 11.79 -11.57 -20.72
C GLY A 212 12.52 -10.79 -21.83
N ARG A 213 13.43 -11.42 -22.59
CA ARG A 213 14.20 -10.74 -23.67
C ARG A 213 13.84 -11.27 -25.05
N PRO A 214 13.81 -10.42 -26.10
CA PRO A 214 13.44 -10.88 -27.44
C PRO A 214 14.39 -11.93 -28.03
N ALA A 215 15.67 -11.86 -27.68
CA ALA A 215 16.69 -12.84 -28.10
C ALA A 215 16.77 -14.08 -27.18
N GLY A 216 16.06 -14.09 -26.05
CA GLY A 216 16.15 -15.16 -25.05
C GLY A 216 15.80 -16.55 -25.62
N PRO A 217 14.64 -16.73 -26.27
CA PRO A 217 14.25 -18.03 -26.84
C PRO A 217 15.25 -18.57 -27.86
N VAL A 218 15.86 -17.68 -28.66
CA VAL A 218 16.89 -18.03 -29.64
C VAL A 218 18.14 -18.53 -28.93
N VAL A 219 18.63 -17.80 -27.92
CA VAL A 219 19.82 -18.20 -27.17
C VAL A 219 19.60 -19.53 -26.45
N GLY A 220 18.46 -19.71 -25.78
CA GLY A 220 18.19 -20.95 -25.08
C GLY A 220 17.97 -22.15 -26.02
N ALA A 221 17.36 -21.94 -27.18
CA ALA A 221 17.26 -22.97 -28.22
C ALA A 221 18.63 -23.32 -28.82
N LEU A 222 19.52 -22.33 -29.04
CA LEU A 222 20.88 -22.59 -29.50
C LEU A 222 21.69 -23.36 -28.44
N THR A 223 21.62 -22.94 -27.19
CA THR A 223 22.35 -23.59 -26.07
C THR A 223 21.87 -25.02 -25.86
N LEU A 224 20.56 -25.24 -25.71
CA LEU A 224 20.03 -26.57 -25.43
C LEU A 224 20.01 -27.46 -26.68
N GLY A 225 19.79 -26.89 -27.87
CA GLY A 225 19.81 -27.60 -29.14
C GLY A 225 21.20 -28.17 -29.45
N LEU A 226 22.26 -27.38 -29.28
CA LEU A 226 23.65 -27.85 -29.44
C LEU A 226 24.01 -28.91 -28.40
N LEU A 227 23.61 -28.73 -27.14
CA LEU A 227 23.79 -29.75 -26.10
C LEU A 227 23.01 -31.02 -26.42
N SER A 228 21.79 -30.91 -26.94
CA SER A 228 20.98 -32.08 -27.31
C SER A 228 21.61 -32.89 -28.43
N GLU A 229 22.17 -32.24 -29.46
CA GLU A 229 22.86 -32.96 -30.55
C GLU A 229 24.13 -33.67 -30.05
N ILE A 230 24.87 -33.07 -29.11
CA ILE A 230 26.08 -33.67 -28.52
C ILE A 230 25.73 -34.86 -27.60
N PHE A 231 24.71 -34.72 -26.74
CA PHE A 231 24.41 -35.70 -25.69
C PHE A 231 23.43 -36.80 -26.13
N LEU A 232 22.47 -36.54 -27.04
CA LEU A 232 21.53 -37.57 -27.51
C LEU A 232 22.22 -38.66 -28.34
N LEU A 233 23.31 -38.33 -29.04
CA LEU A 233 24.06 -39.28 -29.87
C LEU A 233 24.92 -40.26 -29.05
N GLN A 234 25.32 -39.91 -27.82
CA GLN A 234 26.21 -40.73 -27.00
C GLN A 234 25.61 -41.21 -25.66
N PHE A 235 24.67 -40.47 -25.04
CA PHE A 235 24.17 -40.76 -23.70
C PHE A 235 22.68 -40.41 -23.50
N ARG A 236 21.79 -41.09 -24.23
CA ARG A 236 20.34 -40.82 -24.27
C ARG A 236 19.65 -40.69 -22.90
N TYR A 237 19.94 -41.59 -21.96
CA TYR A 237 19.30 -41.57 -20.62
C TYR A 237 19.90 -40.50 -19.70
N VAL A 238 21.21 -40.25 -19.81
CA VAL A 238 21.88 -39.17 -19.07
C VAL A 238 21.36 -37.82 -19.54
N TYR A 239 21.10 -37.66 -20.84
CA TYR A 239 20.49 -36.45 -21.38
C TYR A 239 19.12 -36.15 -20.76
N MET A 240 18.25 -37.15 -20.58
CA MET A 240 16.93 -36.95 -19.95
C MET A 240 17.04 -36.55 -18.47
N ILE A 241 18.01 -37.12 -17.73
CA ILE A 241 18.29 -36.77 -16.34
C ILE A 241 18.85 -35.33 -16.25
N VAL A 242 19.77 -34.98 -17.15
CA VAL A 242 20.34 -33.62 -17.24
C VAL A 242 19.25 -32.62 -17.60
N LEU A 243 18.36 -32.94 -18.54
CA LEU A 243 17.26 -32.08 -18.94
C LEU A 243 16.28 -31.82 -17.77
N GLY A 244 15.93 -32.88 -17.01
CA GLY A 244 15.11 -32.75 -15.81
C GLY A 244 15.79 -31.93 -14.71
N THR A 245 17.07 -32.17 -14.47
CA THR A 245 17.88 -31.41 -13.49
C THR A 245 18.02 -29.94 -13.89
N VAL A 246 18.27 -29.65 -15.17
CA VAL A 246 18.36 -28.28 -15.70
C VAL A 246 17.03 -27.57 -15.56
N LEU A 247 15.89 -28.23 -15.81
CA LEU A 247 14.57 -27.64 -15.58
C LEU A 247 14.38 -27.25 -14.11
N ILE A 248 14.69 -28.16 -13.18
CA ILE A 248 14.60 -27.91 -11.74
C ILE A 248 15.51 -26.73 -11.34
N LEU A 249 16.76 -26.70 -11.80
CA LEU A 249 17.72 -25.65 -11.49
C LEU A 249 17.37 -24.30 -12.14
N VAL A 250 16.79 -24.29 -13.34
CA VAL A 250 16.36 -23.06 -14.01
C VAL A 250 15.13 -22.48 -13.31
N VAL A 251 14.19 -23.32 -12.90
CA VAL A 251 12.99 -22.90 -12.14
C VAL A 251 13.36 -22.39 -10.75
N LEU A 252 14.31 -23.04 -10.05
CA LEU A 252 14.70 -22.69 -8.68
C LEU A 252 15.77 -21.59 -8.59
N GLY A 253 16.68 -21.50 -9.58
CA GLY A 253 17.91 -20.70 -9.48
C GLY A 253 18.13 -19.65 -10.57
N LEU A 254 17.35 -19.65 -11.66
CA LEU A 254 17.49 -18.70 -12.78
C LEU A 254 16.12 -18.16 -13.24
N PRO A 255 15.36 -17.42 -12.39
CA PRO A 255 14.01 -16.97 -12.71
C PRO A 255 13.92 -16.05 -13.95
N HIS A 256 15.06 -15.55 -14.45
CA HIS A 256 15.16 -14.68 -15.63
C HIS A 256 16.06 -15.24 -16.76
N GLY A 257 16.52 -16.50 -16.65
CA GLY A 257 17.39 -17.17 -17.63
C GLY A 257 18.83 -16.65 -17.73
N ILE A 258 19.65 -17.27 -18.58
CA ILE A 258 21.08 -16.96 -18.81
C ILE A 258 21.28 -15.50 -19.24
N MET A 259 20.37 -14.95 -20.05
CA MET A 259 20.41 -13.53 -20.41
C MET A 259 20.14 -12.59 -19.22
N GLY A 260 19.48 -13.05 -18.15
CA GLY A 260 19.18 -12.25 -16.95
C GLY A 260 20.39 -12.00 -16.04
N TRP A 261 21.43 -12.85 -16.11
CA TRP A 261 22.53 -12.97 -15.13
C TRP A 261 23.50 -11.77 -15.03
N ARG A 262 23.36 -10.74 -15.88
CA ARG A 262 24.14 -9.47 -15.79
C ARG A 262 23.28 -8.21 -15.88
N GLY A 263 21.97 -8.31 -15.67
CA GLY A 263 21.02 -7.25 -16.00
C GLY A 263 20.29 -6.57 -14.84
N GLU A 264 20.60 -6.92 -13.58
CA GLU A 264 19.81 -6.54 -12.40
C GLU A 264 19.59 -5.02 -12.28
N ALA A 265 20.55 -4.17 -12.61
CA ALA A 265 20.39 -2.73 -12.46
C ALA A 265 19.47 -2.05 -13.50
N ARG A 266 19.16 -2.67 -14.64
CA ARG A 266 18.46 -2.00 -15.76
C ARG A 266 17.02 -2.45 -15.98
N THR A 267 16.68 -3.70 -15.68
CA THR A 267 15.29 -4.19 -15.86
C THR A 267 14.42 -3.82 -14.67
N GLU A 268 14.97 -3.81 -13.47
CA GLU A 268 14.32 -3.23 -12.30
C GLU A 268 14.16 -1.72 -12.49
N ALA A 269 15.15 -1.01 -13.06
CA ALA A 269 15.01 0.38 -13.46
C ALA A 269 14.00 0.59 -14.61
N LEU A 270 13.78 -0.38 -15.50
CA LEU A 270 12.80 -0.28 -16.60
C LEU A 270 11.38 -0.62 -16.14
N VAL A 271 11.19 -1.62 -15.26
CA VAL A 271 9.91 -1.92 -14.59
C VAL A 271 9.58 -0.84 -13.57
N ARG A 272 10.58 -0.26 -12.90
CA ARG A 272 10.43 0.94 -12.06
C ARG A 272 10.12 2.15 -12.93
N ARG A 273 10.75 2.35 -14.10
CA ARG A 273 10.42 3.37 -15.13
C ARG A 273 9.06 3.12 -15.81
N LEU A 274 8.58 1.88 -15.91
CA LEU A 274 7.28 1.51 -16.50
C LEU A 274 6.15 1.60 -15.47
N ARG A 275 6.39 1.23 -14.21
CA ARG A 275 5.56 1.64 -13.06
C ARG A 275 5.53 3.16 -12.98
N TRP A 276 6.66 3.84 -13.20
CA TRP A 276 6.74 5.31 -13.36
C TRP A 276 6.02 5.83 -14.62
N ALA A 277 5.96 5.07 -15.72
CA ALA A 277 5.30 5.48 -16.97
C ALA A 277 3.78 5.24 -16.95
N ILE A 278 3.32 4.22 -16.23
CA ILE A 278 1.91 3.94 -15.94
C ILE A 278 1.42 4.87 -14.81
N ALA A 279 2.23 5.10 -13.77
CA ALA A 279 2.03 6.18 -12.80
C ALA A 279 2.36 7.58 -13.36
N ARG A 280 2.67 7.71 -14.66
CA ARG A 280 2.67 8.97 -15.41
C ARG A 280 1.36 9.18 -16.17
N ARG A 281 0.50 8.16 -16.28
CA ARG A 281 -0.86 8.31 -16.82
C ARG A 281 -1.88 8.74 -15.74
N ILE A 282 -1.57 8.52 -14.47
CA ILE A 282 -2.08 9.38 -13.38
C ILE A 282 -1.02 10.46 -13.26
N PRO A 283 -1.23 11.71 -13.72
CA PRO A 283 -0.25 12.75 -13.49
C PRO A 283 0.09 12.80 -11.99
N ARG A 284 1.37 12.92 -11.64
CA ARG A 284 1.76 13.51 -10.35
C ARG A 284 1.18 14.92 -10.36
N ARG A 285 -0.08 15.07 -9.95
CA ARG A 285 -0.83 16.33 -10.12
C ARG A 285 -0.09 17.43 -9.37
N PHE A 286 0.54 17.08 -8.26
CA PHE A 286 1.33 18.00 -7.47
C PHE A 286 2.79 17.57 -7.31
N ALA A 287 3.55 17.63 -8.41
CA ALA A 287 4.93 18.09 -8.24
C ALA A 287 4.87 19.50 -7.60
N MET A 288 5.83 19.89 -6.76
CA MET A 288 5.88 21.09 -5.88
C MET A 288 5.59 22.48 -6.52
N ARG A 289 5.03 22.55 -7.73
CA ARG A 289 4.73 23.74 -8.54
C ARG A 289 3.40 23.65 -9.34
N GLY A 290 2.46 22.77 -8.97
CA GLY A 290 1.15 22.61 -9.65
C GLY A 290 0.04 23.52 -9.10
N GLN A 291 -1.02 23.75 -9.89
CA GLN A 291 -2.28 24.31 -9.39
C GLN A 291 -3.01 23.23 -8.58
N TYR A 292 -3.17 23.43 -7.27
CA TYR A 292 -3.83 22.49 -6.38
C TYR A 292 -5.35 22.51 -6.52
N GLN A 293 -5.98 21.34 -6.34
CA GLN A 293 -7.42 21.13 -6.47
C GLN A 293 -7.97 20.39 -5.25
N LEU A 294 -9.27 20.50 -5.00
CA LEU A 294 -9.99 19.72 -4.00
C LEU A 294 -10.24 18.32 -4.56
N PHE A 295 -10.30 17.27 -3.73
CA PHE A 295 -10.62 15.91 -4.18
C PHE A 295 -12.00 15.51 -3.71
N VAL A 296 -13.00 15.53 -4.58
CA VAL A 296 -14.40 15.25 -4.22
C VAL A 296 -14.99 14.29 -5.23
N ASN A 297 -15.64 13.23 -4.75
CA ASN A 297 -16.30 12.22 -5.57
C ASN A 297 -15.37 11.56 -6.61
N GLY A 298 -14.11 11.28 -6.24
CA GLY A 298 -13.13 10.68 -7.15
C GLY A 298 -12.58 11.63 -8.23
N GLU A 299 -12.93 12.91 -8.17
CA GLU A 299 -12.51 13.94 -9.12
C GLU A 299 -11.75 15.05 -8.40
N TRP A 300 -10.76 15.60 -9.09
CA TRP A 300 -10.09 16.81 -8.65
C TRP A 300 -10.79 18.02 -9.24
N GLN A 301 -11.25 18.91 -8.37
CA GLN A 301 -12.11 20.04 -8.72
C GLN A 301 -11.52 21.34 -8.20
N ASP A 302 -11.71 22.41 -8.95
CA ASP A 302 -11.34 23.75 -8.49
C ASP A 302 -12.23 24.20 -7.33
N ALA A 303 -11.70 25.08 -6.49
CA ALA A 303 -12.52 25.76 -5.49
C ALA A 303 -13.56 26.68 -6.15
N PRO A 304 -14.72 26.89 -5.50
CA PRO A 304 -15.73 27.84 -5.97
C PRO A 304 -15.11 29.21 -6.26
N ALA A 305 -15.47 29.79 -7.41
CA ALA A 305 -14.97 31.07 -7.89
C ALA A 305 -13.41 31.19 -7.92
N GLY A 306 -12.68 30.07 -7.99
CA GLY A 306 -11.22 30.07 -8.00
C GLY A 306 -10.58 30.53 -6.69
N ARG A 307 -11.30 30.47 -5.56
CA ARG A 307 -10.80 30.92 -4.26
C ARG A 307 -9.58 30.11 -3.84
N THR A 308 -8.55 30.80 -3.37
CA THR A 308 -7.32 30.17 -2.87
C THR A 308 -6.78 30.90 -1.64
N PHE A 309 -5.97 30.21 -0.84
CA PHE A 309 -5.22 30.78 0.29
C PHE A 309 -3.72 30.42 0.20
N PRO A 310 -2.82 31.24 0.78
CA PRO A 310 -1.39 30.96 0.74
C PRO A 310 -1.02 29.81 1.67
N ASP A 311 -0.08 28.98 1.23
CA ASP A 311 0.60 27.98 2.04
C ASP A 311 2.06 28.42 2.23
N VAL A 312 2.49 28.55 3.48
CA VAL A 312 3.65 29.33 3.90
C VAL A 312 4.68 28.41 4.51
N ASN A 313 5.93 28.51 4.04
CA ASN A 313 7.03 27.79 4.66
C ASN A 313 7.39 28.48 5.99
N PRO A 314 7.24 27.82 7.16
CA PRO A 314 7.49 28.44 8.45
C PRO A 314 8.98 28.78 8.69
N ALA A 315 9.91 28.15 7.96
CA ALA A 315 11.34 28.44 8.11
C ALA A 315 11.74 29.77 7.47
N THR A 316 11.07 30.16 6.36
CA THR A 316 11.41 31.34 5.57
C THR A 316 10.36 32.45 5.64
N GLY A 317 9.12 32.12 6.00
CA GLY A 317 7.96 33.01 5.91
C GLY A 317 7.44 33.24 4.50
N GLU A 318 8.01 32.57 3.49
CA GLU A 318 7.62 32.71 2.09
C GLU A 318 6.42 31.83 1.75
N THR A 319 5.48 32.37 0.97
CA THR A 319 4.41 31.56 0.36
C THR A 319 5.02 30.69 -0.74
N PHE A 320 5.10 29.38 -0.51
CA PHE A 320 5.65 28.47 -1.51
C PHE A 320 4.60 27.99 -2.51
N THR A 321 3.30 28.02 -2.13
CA THR A 321 2.21 27.77 -3.06
C THR A 321 0.86 28.35 -2.61
N ARG A 322 -0.19 28.15 -3.41
CA ARG A 322 -1.56 28.54 -3.10
C ARG A 322 -2.50 27.34 -3.23
N ILE A 323 -3.44 27.26 -2.30
CA ILE A 323 -4.27 26.09 -2.08
C ILE A 323 -5.74 26.46 -2.29
N PRO A 324 -6.55 25.61 -2.94
CA PRO A 324 -7.97 25.86 -3.15
C PRO A 324 -8.71 26.01 -1.81
N ALA A 325 -9.60 27.00 -1.71
CA ALA A 325 -10.40 27.26 -0.52
C ALA A 325 -11.85 26.82 -0.74
N ALA A 326 -12.23 25.67 -0.17
CA ALA A 326 -13.61 25.21 -0.07
C ALA A 326 -14.42 26.10 0.87
N ASP A 327 -15.70 26.23 0.56
CA ASP A 327 -16.74 26.84 1.38
C ASP A 327 -17.66 25.77 2.00
N ALA A 328 -18.64 26.22 2.79
CA ALA A 328 -19.64 25.35 3.40
C ALA A 328 -20.44 24.53 2.37
N GLU A 329 -20.71 25.08 1.18
CA GLU A 329 -21.40 24.36 0.09
C GLU A 329 -20.58 23.19 -0.42
N THR A 330 -19.28 23.42 -0.64
CA THR A 330 -18.35 22.38 -1.08
C THR A 330 -18.19 21.29 -0.02
N ALA A 331 -18.17 21.66 1.26
CA ALA A 331 -18.19 20.69 2.36
C ALA A 331 -19.46 19.83 2.33
N ARG A 332 -20.63 20.41 2.07
CA ARG A 332 -21.89 19.66 1.95
C ARG A 332 -21.85 18.68 0.78
N ARG A 333 -21.42 19.14 -0.40
CA ARG A 333 -21.27 18.27 -1.59
C ARG A 333 -20.32 17.10 -1.33
N ALA A 334 -19.24 17.31 -0.57
CA ALA A 334 -18.32 16.25 -0.19
C ALA A 334 -18.97 15.22 0.75
N VAL A 335 -19.76 15.67 1.74
CA VAL A 335 -20.53 14.78 2.63
C VAL A 335 -21.59 14.00 1.87
N GLU A 336 -22.32 14.64 0.95
CA GLU A 336 -23.32 13.96 0.12
C GLU A 336 -22.68 12.94 -0.83
N ALA A 337 -21.48 13.20 -1.35
CA ALA A 337 -20.72 12.22 -2.13
C ALA A 337 -20.32 11.01 -1.29
N ALA A 338 -19.84 11.25 -0.06
CA ALA A 338 -19.54 10.20 0.91
C ALA A 338 -20.79 9.38 1.28
N GLU A 339 -21.93 10.03 1.43
CA GLU A 339 -23.20 9.38 1.73
C GLU A 339 -23.66 8.47 0.59
N ARG A 340 -23.59 8.92 -0.66
CA ARG A 340 -23.96 8.12 -1.83
C ARG A 340 -23.10 6.85 -1.98
N ALA A 341 -21.80 6.95 -1.69
CA ALA A 341 -20.87 5.83 -1.82
C ALA A 341 -20.92 4.83 -0.64
N ARG A 342 -21.54 5.19 0.48
CA ARG A 342 -21.39 4.45 1.75
C ARG A 342 -21.88 3.01 1.71
N THR A 343 -23.00 2.74 1.02
CA THR A 343 -23.62 1.42 1.01
C THR A 343 -22.78 0.46 0.20
N GLU A 344 -22.45 0.82 -1.04
CA GLU A 344 -21.65 -0.02 -1.94
C GLU A 344 -20.28 -0.32 -1.32
N TRP A 345 -19.61 0.69 -0.77
CA TRP A 345 -18.31 0.51 -0.10
C TRP A 345 -18.39 -0.37 1.17
N GLY A 346 -19.41 -0.13 2.01
CA GLY A 346 -19.62 -0.88 3.25
C GLY A 346 -19.97 -2.35 3.02
N GLU A 347 -20.59 -2.68 1.88
CA GLU A 347 -20.99 -4.04 1.50
C GLU A 347 -19.88 -4.85 0.82
N LEU A 348 -18.78 -4.20 0.38
CA LEU A 348 -17.63 -4.92 -0.16
C LEU A 348 -17.06 -5.93 0.84
N GLN A 349 -16.42 -6.97 0.32
CA GLN A 349 -15.78 -7.98 1.16
C GLN A 349 -14.55 -7.38 1.86
N PRO A 350 -14.22 -7.81 3.09
CA PRO A 350 -13.01 -7.38 3.80
C PRO A 350 -11.74 -7.43 2.96
N ALA A 351 -11.58 -8.49 2.16
CA ALA A 351 -10.42 -8.67 1.27
C ALA A 351 -10.24 -7.53 0.27
N VAL A 352 -11.33 -7.00 -0.30
CA VAL A 352 -11.27 -5.90 -1.29
C VAL A 352 -10.81 -4.61 -0.63
N ARG A 353 -11.40 -4.26 0.53
CA ARG A 353 -11.01 -3.07 1.29
C ARG A 353 -9.57 -3.15 1.79
N THR A 354 -9.18 -4.30 2.34
CA THR A 354 -7.78 -4.58 2.73
C THR A 354 -6.83 -4.43 1.54
N GLY A 355 -7.20 -4.90 0.35
CA GLY A 355 -6.41 -4.76 -0.87
C GLY A 355 -6.11 -3.31 -1.23
N ILE A 356 -7.10 -2.43 -1.17
CA ILE A 356 -6.94 -0.98 -1.45
C ILE A 356 -6.04 -0.31 -0.41
N VAL A 357 -6.25 -0.60 0.89
CA VAL A 357 -5.43 -0.02 1.97
C VAL A 357 -3.97 -0.51 1.86
N LEU A 358 -3.72 -1.77 1.51
CA LEU A 358 -2.36 -2.27 1.27
C LEU A 358 -1.72 -1.68 0.00
N ALA A 359 -2.51 -1.41 -1.05
CA ALA A 359 -2.04 -0.70 -2.22
C ALA A 359 -1.59 0.73 -1.85
N ALA A 360 -2.36 1.43 -1.01
CA ALA A 360 -1.98 2.74 -0.47
C ALA A 360 -0.66 2.67 0.30
N ALA A 361 -0.44 1.64 1.13
CA ALA A 361 0.84 1.43 1.82
C ALA A 361 2.02 1.29 0.84
N GLN A 362 1.86 0.51 -0.24
CA GLN A 362 2.89 0.37 -1.26
C GLN A 362 3.17 1.69 -2.00
N ILE A 363 2.14 2.52 -2.22
CA ILE A 363 2.28 3.83 -2.86
C ILE A 363 3.00 4.80 -1.92
N TRP A 364 2.61 4.81 -0.65
CA TRP A 364 3.22 5.59 0.42
C TRP A 364 4.72 5.34 0.52
N GLU A 365 5.12 4.06 0.61
CA GLU A 365 6.52 3.64 0.68
C GLU A 365 7.32 4.09 -0.55
N ARG A 366 6.74 3.98 -1.75
CA ARG A 366 7.38 4.46 -3.00
C ARG A 366 7.53 5.98 -3.06
N ARG A 367 6.65 6.72 -2.38
CA ARG A 367 6.63 8.19 -2.37
C ARG A 367 7.35 8.79 -1.16
N ARG A 368 8.03 7.97 -0.34
CA ARG A 368 8.72 8.39 0.89
C ARG A 368 9.48 9.71 0.75
N GLU A 369 10.37 9.83 -0.23
CA GLU A 369 11.19 11.04 -0.40
C GLU A 369 10.34 12.28 -0.74
N ASP A 370 9.27 12.12 -1.53
CA ASP A 370 8.37 13.21 -1.88
C ASP A 370 7.60 13.68 -0.63
N LEU A 371 7.12 12.72 0.18
CA LEU A 371 6.39 12.96 1.42
C LEU A 371 7.26 13.64 2.49
N GLU A 372 8.50 13.16 2.68
CA GLU A 372 9.46 13.73 3.64
C GLU A 372 9.80 15.19 3.28
N ARG A 373 10.05 15.47 1.99
CA ARG A 373 10.34 16.84 1.54
C ARG A 373 9.16 17.79 1.72
N MET A 374 7.93 17.30 1.53
CA MET A 374 6.74 18.12 1.80
C MET A 374 6.67 18.51 3.28
N LEU A 375 6.88 17.56 4.20
CA LEU A 375 6.88 17.87 5.63
C LEU A 375 7.94 18.91 6.00
N THR A 376 9.15 18.78 5.46
CA THR A 376 10.21 19.77 5.72
C THR A 376 9.82 21.16 5.22
N THR A 377 9.14 21.25 4.07
CA THR A 377 8.76 22.52 3.44
C THR A 377 7.55 23.17 4.11
N GLU A 378 6.48 22.41 4.31
CA GLU A 378 5.17 22.90 4.79
C GLU A 378 5.13 23.01 6.32
N THR A 379 5.76 22.08 7.05
CA THR A 379 5.69 22.05 8.53
C THR A 379 6.97 22.54 9.22
N GLY A 380 8.05 22.77 8.46
CA GLY A 380 9.38 22.99 9.04
C GLY A 380 9.92 21.76 9.77
N ALA A 381 9.51 20.56 9.36
CA ALA A 381 9.99 19.31 9.96
C ALA A 381 11.48 19.10 9.68
N VAL A 382 12.27 19.00 10.74
CA VAL A 382 13.64 18.48 10.65
C VAL A 382 13.63 17.05 10.08
N ARG A 383 14.70 16.66 9.39
CA ARG A 383 14.77 15.39 8.65
C ARG A 383 14.41 14.16 9.50
N VAL A 384 14.85 14.13 10.76
CA VAL A 384 14.55 13.02 11.68
C VAL A 384 13.05 12.90 11.92
N LYS A 385 12.35 14.02 12.17
CA LYS A 385 10.89 14.05 12.34
C LYS A 385 10.17 13.66 11.06
N ALA A 386 10.59 14.19 9.91
CA ALA A 386 9.98 13.86 8.62
C ALA A 386 10.10 12.36 8.30
N GLY A 387 11.29 11.78 8.48
CA GLY A 387 11.54 10.35 8.25
C GLY A 387 10.76 9.45 9.22
N PHE A 388 10.69 9.84 10.50
CA PHE A 388 9.87 9.16 11.52
C PHE A 388 8.39 9.16 11.12
N GLU A 389 7.82 10.34 10.83
CA GLU A 389 6.40 10.47 10.52
C GLU A 389 6.01 9.67 9.26
N VAL A 390 6.79 9.75 8.18
CA VAL A 390 6.53 8.99 6.97
C VAL A 390 6.67 7.48 7.20
N GLY A 391 7.64 7.05 8.00
CA GLY A 391 7.80 5.65 8.41
C GLY A 391 6.61 5.14 9.23
N TYR A 392 6.24 5.87 10.28
CA TYR A 392 5.15 5.49 11.17
C TYR A 392 3.79 5.44 10.44
N CYS A 393 3.55 6.34 9.49
CA CYS A 393 2.35 6.30 8.66
C CYS A 393 2.22 5.02 7.83
N LEU A 394 3.34 4.45 7.37
CA LEU A 394 3.34 3.18 6.66
C LEU A 394 2.84 2.05 7.58
N ASP A 395 3.27 2.07 8.84
CA ASP A 395 2.85 1.09 9.84
C ASP A 395 1.37 1.28 10.22
N LEU A 396 0.88 2.52 10.34
CA LEU A 396 -0.54 2.82 10.52
C LEU A 396 -1.40 2.26 9.38
N ILE A 397 -1.01 2.48 8.12
CA ILE A 397 -1.77 1.99 6.97
C ILE A 397 -1.76 0.45 6.96
N ARG A 398 -0.61 -0.18 7.21
CA ARG A 398 -0.49 -1.65 7.29
C ARG A 398 -1.33 -2.23 8.43
N GLN A 399 -1.32 -1.60 9.59
CA GLN A 399 -2.14 -2.02 10.73
C GLN A 399 -3.62 -1.89 10.42
N ALA A 400 -4.05 -0.77 9.83
CA ALA A 400 -5.44 -0.53 9.44
C ALA A 400 -5.97 -1.61 8.49
N ALA A 401 -5.12 -2.11 7.57
CA ALA A 401 -5.48 -3.18 6.64
C ALA A 401 -5.85 -4.51 7.31
N SER A 402 -5.44 -4.73 8.58
CA SER A 402 -5.76 -5.92 9.37
C SER A 402 -7.11 -5.84 10.09
N LEU A 403 -7.60 -4.62 10.37
CA LEU A 403 -8.82 -4.38 11.14
C LEU A 403 -10.10 -5.01 10.57
N PRO A 404 -10.31 -5.11 9.24
CA PRO A 404 -11.52 -5.72 8.68
C PRO A 404 -11.74 -7.16 9.13
N TYR A 405 -10.66 -7.90 9.40
CA TYR A 405 -10.72 -9.28 9.90
C TYR A 405 -10.78 -9.38 11.42
N GLN A 406 -10.45 -8.30 12.14
CA GLN A 406 -10.56 -8.22 13.60
C GLN A 406 -11.92 -7.72 14.08
N ALA A 407 -12.67 -7.01 13.22
CA ALA A 407 -14.01 -6.48 13.47
C ALA A 407 -15.08 -7.59 13.50
N SER A 408 -14.88 -8.56 14.39
CA SER A 408 -15.75 -9.70 14.62
C SER A 408 -16.99 -9.32 15.42
N GLY A 409 -18.07 -10.05 15.14
CA GLY A 409 -19.27 -10.04 15.96
C GLY A 409 -19.28 -11.18 16.96
N GLU A 410 -20.37 -11.30 17.71
CA GLU A 410 -20.57 -12.35 18.71
C GLU A 410 -21.88 -13.11 18.43
N VAL A 411 -21.90 -14.40 18.76
CA VAL A 411 -23.13 -15.21 18.83
C VAL A 411 -23.39 -15.48 20.30
N ALA A 412 -24.51 -15.00 20.81
CA ALA A 412 -24.86 -15.08 22.22
C ALA A 412 -26.11 -15.97 22.43
N PRO A 413 -26.17 -16.70 23.55
CA PRO A 413 -27.36 -17.46 23.92
C PRO A 413 -28.56 -16.55 24.19
N SER A 414 -29.76 -17.13 24.18
CA SER A 414 -31.00 -16.44 24.52
C SER A 414 -31.69 -17.11 25.70
N ASN A 415 -32.32 -16.31 26.56
CA ASN A 415 -33.24 -16.80 27.59
C ASN A 415 -34.61 -17.21 27.02
N VAL A 416 -34.84 -17.01 25.72
CA VAL A 416 -36.04 -17.46 25.02
C VAL A 416 -35.72 -18.76 24.27
N PRO A 417 -36.47 -19.87 24.50
CA PRO A 417 -36.28 -21.12 23.77
C PRO A 417 -36.36 -20.92 22.25
N GLY A 418 -35.53 -21.67 21.51
CA GLY A 418 -35.46 -21.58 20.05
C GLY A 418 -35.00 -20.21 19.53
N LYS A 419 -34.19 -19.45 20.29
CA LYS A 419 -33.67 -18.14 19.85
C LYS A 419 -32.15 -18.07 19.93
N ILE A 420 -31.55 -17.50 18.88
CA ILE A 420 -30.12 -17.20 18.78
C ILE A 420 -29.95 -15.69 18.63
N ASN A 421 -28.99 -15.10 19.35
CA ASN A 421 -28.66 -13.68 19.24
C ASN A 421 -27.33 -13.50 18.48
N TYR A 422 -27.34 -12.65 17.47
CA TYR A 422 -26.15 -12.21 16.72
C TYR A 422 -25.86 -10.75 17.04
N PHE A 423 -24.64 -10.43 17.47
CA PHE A 423 -24.14 -9.07 17.64
C PHE A 423 -23.16 -8.78 16.51
N MET A 424 -23.60 -8.07 15.47
CA MET A 424 -22.82 -7.83 14.25
C MET A 424 -22.17 -6.45 14.27
N ARG A 425 -20.91 -6.35 13.85
CA ARG A 425 -20.26 -5.06 13.60
C ARG A 425 -20.65 -4.54 12.21
N LYS A 426 -21.07 -3.28 12.13
CA LYS A 426 -21.40 -2.57 10.90
C LYS A 426 -20.67 -1.22 10.85
N PRO A 427 -20.21 -0.74 9.68
CA PRO A 427 -19.65 0.61 9.58
C PRO A 427 -20.66 1.66 10.06
N VAL A 428 -20.16 2.76 10.62
CA VAL A 428 -20.97 3.92 11.05
C VAL A 428 -21.52 4.73 9.88
N GLY A 429 -20.94 4.56 8.68
CA GLY A 429 -21.34 5.26 7.47
C GLY A 429 -20.32 6.33 7.08
N VAL A 430 -20.69 7.61 7.16
CA VAL A 430 -19.79 8.73 6.85
C VAL A 430 -19.01 9.15 8.09
N VAL A 431 -17.69 9.15 7.99
CA VAL A 431 -16.76 9.66 9.02
C VAL A 431 -16.22 11.01 8.58
N SER A 432 -16.43 12.01 9.42
CA SER A 432 -15.88 13.35 9.25
C SER A 432 -14.55 13.44 9.98
N VAL A 433 -13.46 13.76 9.27
CA VAL A 433 -12.10 13.84 9.83
C VAL A 433 -11.59 15.26 9.71
N ILE A 434 -11.17 15.85 10.83
CA ILE A 434 -10.53 17.17 10.89
C ILE A 434 -9.17 16.99 11.58
N SER A 435 -8.08 17.17 10.82
CA SER A 435 -6.71 16.89 11.29
C SER A 435 -5.88 18.16 11.48
N PRO A 436 -4.92 18.19 12.43
CA PRO A 436 -4.09 19.35 12.75
C PRO A 436 -2.81 19.35 11.91
N TRP A 437 -1.95 20.33 12.19
CA TRP A 437 -0.75 20.63 11.40
C TRP A 437 0.56 20.02 11.90
N ASN A 438 0.64 19.60 13.16
CA ASN A 438 1.93 19.24 13.77
C ASN A 438 2.47 17.88 13.29
N PHE A 439 1.62 16.86 13.21
CA PHE A 439 1.93 15.59 12.55
C PHE A 439 0.84 15.29 11.51
N PRO A 440 0.85 16.04 10.40
CA PRO A 440 -0.30 16.10 9.51
C PRO A 440 -0.57 14.77 8.80
N TYR A 441 0.45 13.94 8.55
CA TYR A 441 0.24 12.61 7.99
C TYR A 441 -0.27 11.62 9.05
N ILE A 442 0.40 11.55 10.21
CA ILE A 442 0.03 10.59 11.28
C ILE A 442 -1.42 10.83 11.70
N LEU A 443 -1.75 12.08 12.03
CA LEU A 443 -3.02 12.41 12.67
C LEU A 443 -4.18 12.36 11.67
N THR A 444 -3.90 12.49 10.37
CA THR A 444 -4.85 12.20 9.30
C THR A 444 -5.06 10.69 9.14
N LEU A 445 -3.99 9.94 8.91
CA LEU A 445 -4.07 8.51 8.59
C LEU A 445 -4.55 7.66 9.76
N ARG A 446 -4.33 8.12 11.00
CA ARG A 446 -4.85 7.48 12.21
C ARG A 446 -6.37 7.35 12.23
N ALA A 447 -7.09 8.26 11.57
CA ALA A 447 -8.54 8.18 11.40
C ALA A 447 -8.93 7.64 10.02
N VAL A 448 -8.33 8.18 8.95
CA VAL A 448 -8.71 7.88 7.56
C VAL A 448 -8.50 6.40 7.22
N ALA A 449 -7.31 5.85 7.47
CA ALA A 449 -6.98 4.48 7.09
C ALA A 449 -7.89 3.43 7.77
N PRO A 450 -8.08 3.45 9.10
CA PRO A 450 -8.98 2.49 9.74
C PRO A 450 -10.45 2.71 9.39
N ALA A 451 -10.92 3.95 9.25
CA ALA A 451 -12.30 4.23 8.84
C ALA A 451 -12.60 3.60 7.47
N LEU A 452 -11.73 3.83 6.47
CA LEU A 452 -11.83 3.23 5.14
C LEU A 452 -11.78 1.71 5.20
N ALA A 453 -10.81 1.13 5.91
CA ALA A 453 -10.66 -0.31 6.05
C ALA A 453 -11.94 -0.96 6.61
N LEU A 454 -12.55 -0.34 7.62
CA LEU A 454 -13.77 -0.81 8.29
C LEU A 454 -15.06 -0.60 7.47
N GLY A 455 -14.96 -0.06 6.25
CA GLY A 455 -16.10 0.08 5.33
C GLY A 455 -16.84 1.40 5.47
N ASN A 456 -16.23 2.42 6.07
CA ASN A 456 -16.78 3.76 6.14
C ASN A 456 -16.29 4.61 4.97
N THR A 457 -17.06 5.64 4.61
CA THR A 457 -16.62 6.70 3.70
C THR A 457 -16.14 7.89 4.52
N VAL A 458 -15.23 8.69 3.98
CA VAL A 458 -14.52 9.74 4.72
C VAL A 458 -14.62 11.08 4.02
N VAL A 459 -14.89 12.13 4.81
CA VAL A 459 -14.67 13.53 4.42
C VAL A 459 -13.57 14.11 5.32
N LEU A 460 -12.44 14.46 4.72
CA LEU A 460 -11.25 14.98 5.39
C LEU A 460 -11.09 16.47 5.15
N LYS A 461 -10.89 17.24 6.22
CA LYS A 461 -10.42 18.62 6.19
C LYS A 461 -9.14 18.77 7.00
N PRO A 462 -7.96 18.84 6.36
CA PRO A 462 -6.72 19.12 7.08
C PRO A 462 -6.69 20.57 7.60
N SER A 463 -5.73 20.83 8.47
CA SER A 463 -5.34 22.18 8.89
C SER A 463 -5.03 23.05 7.68
N GLU A 464 -5.47 24.31 7.72
CA GLU A 464 -5.09 25.34 6.76
C GLU A 464 -3.59 25.67 6.78
N GLU A 465 -2.87 25.28 7.84
CA GLU A 465 -1.41 25.42 7.94
C GLU A 465 -0.66 24.28 7.22
N THR A 466 -1.31 23.13 6.98
CA THR A 466 -0.68 21.99 6.29
C THR A 466 -1.65 21.26 5.34
N PRO A 467 -2.28 21.96 4.40
CA PRO A 467 -3.30 21.38 3.53
C PRO A 467 -2.78 20.30 2.58
N LEU A 468 -1.50 20.35 2.17
CA LEU A 468 -0.87 19.39 1.27
C LEU A 468 -0.55 18.09 1.98
N ALA A 469 0.30 18.14 3.00
CA ALA A 469 0.65 16.96 3.77
C ALA A 469 -0.58 16.41 4.49
N GLY A 470 -1.38 17.27 5.11
CA GLY A 470 -2.53 16.84 5.89
C GLY A 470 -3.65 16.22 5.07
N GLY A 471 -3.73 16.48 3.76
CA GLY A 471 -4.90 16.05 2.98
C GLY A 471 -4.60 15.73 1.52
N LEU A 472 -4.17 16.70 0.72
CA LEU A 472 -4.15 16.51 -0.74
C LEU A 472 -3.17 15.40 -1.18
N LEU A 473 -2.02 15.25 -0.53
CA LEU A 473 -1.10 14.14 -0.81
C LEU A 473 -1.65 12.79 -0.34
N VAL A 474 -2.44 12.77 0.75
CA VAL A 474 -3.16 11.57 1.18
C VAL A 474 -4.21 11.18 0.14
N ALA A 475 -4.96 12.15 -0.40
CA ALA A 475 -5.91 11.92 -1.49
C ALA A 475 -5.24 11.31 -2.73
N GLU A 476 -4.09 11.86 -3.17
CA GLU A 476 -3.34 11.29 -4.30
C GLU A 476 -2.91 9.84 -4.05
N VAL A 477 -2.48 9.52 -2.84
CA VAL A 477 -2.05 8.15 -2.49
C VAL A 477 -3.23 7.18 -2.57
N PHE A 478 -4.39 7.55 -2.01
CA PHE A 478 -5.57 6.68 -2.03
C PHE A 478 -6.26 6.65 -3.41
N GLU A 479 -6.22 7.73 -4.19
CA GLU A 479 -6.64 7.74 -5.59
C GLU A 479 -5.79 6.76 -6.41
N GLU A 480 -4.45 6.83 -6.32
CA GLU A 480 -3.56 5.88 -7.00
C GLU A 480 -3.78 4.43 -6.51
N ALA A 481 -4.22 4.25 -5.25
CA ALA A 481 -4.56 2.94 -4.69
C ALA A 481 -5.88 2.37 -5.23
N GLY A 482 -6.68 3.16 -5.94
CA GLY A 482 -7.97 2.76 -6.49
C GLY A 482 -9.13 2.89 -5.52
N VAL A 483 -9.08 3.85 -4.59
CA VAL A 483 -10.25 4.18 -3.76
C VAL A 483 -11.44 4.57 -4.67
N PRO A 484 -12.64 3.99 -4.48
CA PRO A 484 -13.78 4.32 -5.34
C PRO A 484 -14.24 5.78 -5.20
N PRO A 485 -14.89 6.35 -6.23
CA PRO A 485 -15.48 7.68 -6.15
C PRO A 485 -16.36 7.87 -4.92
N GLY A 486 -16.17 8.99 -4.21
CA GLY A 486 -16.94 9.36 -3.02
C GLY A 486 -16.52 8.65 -1.74
N VAL A 487 -15.71 7.59 -1.79
CA VAL A 487 -15.26 6.88 -0.58
C VAL A 487 -14.28 7.70 0.25
N LEU A 488 -13.38 8.45 -0.40
CA LEU A 488 -12.55 9.48 0.23
C LEU A 488 -12.82 10.81 -0.47
N ASN A 489 -13.11 11.84 0.32
CA ASN A 489 -13.25 13.22 -0.13
C ASN A 489 -12.34 14.08 0.74
N VAL A 490 -11.54 14.96 0.12
CA VAL A 490 -10.61 15.84 0.81
C VAL A 490 -10.86 17.27 0.36
N ILE A 491 -11.17 18.13 1.33
CA ILE A 491 -11.41 19.55 1.12
C ILE A 491 -10.43 20.36 1.97
N THR A 492 -9.90 21.43 1.40
CA THR A 492 -9.07 22.43 2.10
C THR A 492 -9.85 23.73 2.19
N CYS A 493 -9.71 24.50 3.25
CA CYS A 493 -10.40 25.79 3.41
C CYS A 493 -9.44 26.79 4.02
N ALA A 494 -9.62 28.10 3.74
CA ALA A 494 -8.80 29.10 4.40
C ALA A 494 -9.29 29.31 5.83
N ARG A 495 -8.46 29.99 6.64
CA ARG A 495 -8.74 30.26 8.04
C ARG A 495 -10.10 30.95 8.27
N SER A 496 -10.51 31.82 7.35
CA SER A 496 -11.80 32.53 7.41
C SER A 496 -13.01 31.60 7.26
N GLU A 497 -12.88 30.45 6.59
CA GLU A 497 -13.98 29.51 6.34
C GLU A 497 -13.98 28.31 7.29
N VAL A 498 -12.97 28.15 8.16
CA VAL A 498 -12.83 26.99 9.06
C VAL A 498 -14.09 26.77 9.91
N ALA A 499 -14.71 27.85 10.41
CA ALA A 499 -15.91 27.74 11.24
C ALA A 499 -17.11 27.22 10.44
N GLU A 500 -17.42 27.80 9.28
CA GLU A 500 -18.57 27.40 8.46
C GLU A 500 -18.41 25.99 7.86
N VAL A 501 -17.20 25.64 7.41
CA VAL A 501 -16.88 24.30 6.89
C VAL A 501 -16.94 23.27 8.01
N GLY A 502 -16.35 23.57 9.17
CA GLY A 502 -16.39 22.72 10.37
C GLY A 502 -17.82 22.45 10.83
N ASP A 503 -18.70 23.45 10.76
CA ASP A 503 -20.10 23.32 11.15
C ASP A 503 -20.85 22.33 10.27
N VAL A 504 -20.66 22.38 8.95
CA VAL A 504 -21.23 21.38 8.04
C VAL A 504 -20.68 19.99 8.37
N MET A 505 -19.35 19.88 8.51
CA MET A 505 -18.67 18.61 8.78
C MET A 505 -19.06 17.96 10.11
N VAL A 506 -19.57 18.71 11.08
CA VAL A 506 -20.07 18.18 12.35
C VAL A 506 -21.58 18.01 12.38
N THR A 507 -22.35 18.93 11.80
CA THR A 507 -23.81 18.96 11.97
C THR A 507 -24.58 18.25 10.87
N HIS A 508 -23.99 18.00 9.69
CA HIS A 508 -24.69 17.37 8.57
C HIS A 508 -25.28 15.97 8.92
N PRO A 509 -26.58 15.70 8.66
CA PRO A 509 -27.25 14.47 9.13
C PRO A 509 -26.60 13.15 8.70
N ALA A 510 -25.94 13.12 7.53
CA ALA A 510 -25.26 11.92 7.03
C ALA A 510 -24.00 11.52 7.81
N VAL A 511 -23.39 12.44 8.56
CA VAL A 511 -22.17 12.18 9.34
C VAL A 511 -22.52 11.35 10.57
N GLY A 512 -21.98 10.13 10.64
CA GLY A 512 -22.18 9.20 11.76
C GLY A 512 -21.16 9.40 12.89
N VAL A 513 -19.90 9.68 12.54
CA VAL A 513 -18.82 9.92 13.50
C VAL A 513 -18.01 11.15 13.09
N VAL A 514 -17.65 11.97 14.08
CA VAL A 514 -16.67 13.05 13.91
C VAL A 514 -15.37 12.62 14.59
N SER A 515 -14.26 12.70 13.86
CA SER A 515 -12.91 12.49 14.37
C SER A 515 -12.17 13.82 14.28
N PHE A 516 -11.89 14.44 15.43
CA PHE A 516 -11.19 15.71 15.48
C PHE A 516 -9.93 15.58 16.32
N THR A 517 -8.83 16.08 15.77
CA THR A 517 -7.57 16.23 16.49
C THR A 517 -7.15 17.69 16.46
N GLY A 518 -6.85 18.28 17.61
CA GLY A 518 -6.49 19.71 17.69
C GLY A 518 -6.59 20.29 19.10
N SER A 519 -6.88 21.59 19.21
CA SER A 519 -6.90 22.25 20.52
C SER A 519 -8.11 21.83 21.37
N THR A 520 -7.94 21.81 22.69
CA THR A 520 -9.04 21.53 23.63
C THR A 520 -10.20 22.52 23.49
N ALA A 521 -9.91 23.79 23.23
CA ALA A 521 -10.93 24.83 23.06
C ALA A 521 -11.83 24.53 21.85
N THR A 522 -11.23 24.23 20.70
CA THR A 522 -11.97 23.84 19.49
C THR A 522 -12.71 22.53 19.70
N GLY A 523 -12.08 21.52 20.31
CA GLY A 523 -12.68 20.23 20.58
C GLY A 523 -13.96 20.33 21.40
N ARG A 524 -14.01 21.18 22.44
CA ARG A 524 -15.21 21.44 23.24
C ARG A 524 -16.36 22.02 22.41
N VAL A 525 -16.07 22.98 21.54
CA VAL A 525 -17.09 23.58 20.64
C VAL A 525 -17.65 22.53 19.69
N LEU A 526 -16.80 21.68 19.10
CA LEU A 526 -17.26 20.61 18.22
C LEU A 526 -18.04 19.54 18.97
N ALA A 527 -17.64 19.20 20.20
CA ALA A 527 -18.36 18.27 21.06
C ALA A 527 -19.77 18.76 21.38
N GLU A 528 -19.94 20.05 21.67
CA GLU A 528 -21.26 20.65 21.89
C GLU A 528 -22.15 20.51 20.65
N LYS A 529 -21.61 20.82 19.46
CA LYS A 529 -22.33 20.70 18.18
C LYS A 529 -22.68 19.25 17.84
N ALA A 530 -21.75 18.31 18.09
CA ALA A 530 -21.99 16.87 17.90
C ALA A 530 -23.05 16.35 18.87
N GLY A 531 -22.99 16.76 20.14
CA GLY A 531 -23.93 16.38 21.20
C GLY A 531 -25.36 16.83 20.90
N ARG A 532 -25.55 18.04 20.33
CA ARG A 532 -26.86 18.52 19.84
C ARG A 532 -27.48 17.60 18.78
N ASN A 533 -26.66 16.81 18.08
CA ASN A 533 -27.07 15.87 17.05
C ASN A 533 -26.92 14.39 17.46
N LEU A 534 -26.59 14.11 18.73
CA LEU A 534 -26.32 12.77 19.25
C LEU A 534 -25.26 11.99 18.45
N LYS A 535 -24.27 12.68 17.88
CA LYS A 535 -23.20 12.06 17.10
C LYS A 535 -22.08 11.59 18.00
N ARG A 536 -21.54 10.41 17.72
CA ARG A 536 -20.29 9.96 18.32
C ARG A 536 -19.16 10.86 17.84
N ILE A 537 -18.32 11.28 18.77
CA ILE A 537 -17.14 12.08 18.48
C ILE A 537 -15.92 11.46 19.12
N VAL A 538 -14.83 11.36 18.36
CA VAL A 538 -13.50 11.00 18.84
C VAL A 538 -12.66 12.27 18.84
N LEU A 539 -12.16 12.64 20.01
CA LEU A 539 -11.43 13.88 20.26
C LEU A 539 -10.04 13.56 20.78
N GLU A 540 -9.02 13.95 20.02
CA GLU A 540 -7.61 13.87 20.40
C GLU A 540 -7.08 15.30 20.60
N LEU A 541 -6.98 15.73 21.85
CA LEU A 541 -6.76 17.13 22.20
C LEU A 541 -5.37 17.37 22.82
N GLY A 542 -5.15 18.58 23.32
CA GLY A 542 -3.87 18.97 23.92
C GLY A 542 -3.52 18.21 25.19
N GLY A 543 -2.28 18.38 25.64
CA GLY A 543 -1.74 17.74 26.83
C GLY A 543 -0.88 18.65 27.69
N LYS A 544 -0.61 18.17 28.90
CA LYS A 544 0.40 18.73 29.81
C LYS A 544 1.21 17.58 30.43
N SER A 545 1.77 16.75 29.56
CA SER A 545 2.31 15.43 29.93
C SER A 545 3.47 15.56 30.93
N PRO A 546 3.39 14.88 32.09
CA PRO A 546 4.47 14.85 33.06
C PRO A 546 5.46 13.70 32.77
N ILE A 547 6.74 13.94 33.04
CA ILE A 547 7.74 12.90 33.28
C ILE A 547 8.13 12.94 34.76
N ILE A 548 7.85 11.86 35.49
CA ILE A 548 8.22 11.68 36.89
C ILE A 548 9.59 11.01 36.95
N VAL A 549 10.52 11.56 37.71
CA VAL A 549 11.86 10.99 37.91
C VAL A 549 12.05 10.72 39.41
N LEU A 550 12.11 9.45 39.79
CA LEU A 550 12.27 9.02 41.17
C LEU A 550 13.75 9.01 41.61
N GLU A 551 14.03 8.98 42.91
CA GLU A 551 15.40 8.98 43.45
C GLU A 551 16.30 7.83 42.97
N ASP A 552 15.70 6.71 42.57
CA ASP A 552 16.37 5.51 42.08
C ASP A 552 16.51 5.48 40.54
N ALA A 553 16.07 6.54 39.85
CA ALA A 553 16.08 6.61 38.40
C ALA A 553 17.50 6.60 37.81
N ASP A 554 17.64 5.92 36.67
CA ASP A 554 18.78 6.13 35.78
C ASP A 554 18.73 7.58 35.25
N LEU A 555 19.71 8.38 35.67
CA LEU A 555 19.78 9.79 35.36
C LEU A 555 20.02 10.06 33.86
N ASP A 556 20.83 9.23 33.19
CA ASP A 556 21.13 9.38 31.77
C ASP A 556 19.90 9.09 30.92
N LEU A 557 19.13 8.06 31.31
CA LEU A 557 17.82 7.77 30.73
C LEU A 557 16.85 8.92 30.96
N ALA A 558 16.76 9.45 32.19
CA ALA A 558 15.87 10.56 32.51
C ALA A 558 16.16 11.81 31.67
N VAL A 559 17.45 12.17 31.50
CA VAL A 559 17.88 13.28 30.63
C VAL A 559 17.49 13.02 29.18
N SER A 560 17.74 11.82 28.67
CA SER A 560 17.44 11.46 27.28
C SER A 560 15.94 11.48 27.00
N ALA A 561 15.14 10.88 27.88
CA ALA A 561 13.68 10.81 27.79
C ALA A 561 13.05 12.21 27.90
N ALA A 562 13.54 13.06 28.80
CA ALA A 562 13.08 14.44 28.96
C ALA A 562 13.47 15.32 27.76
N ALA A 563 14.70 15.19 27.26
CA ALA A 563 15.17 15.96 26.11
C ALA A 563 14.41 15.59 24.83
N PHE A 564 14.23 14.30 24.56
CA PHE A 564 13.42 13.84 23.43
C PHE A 564 11.96 14.26 23.58
N GLY A 565 11.32 13.93 24.71
CA GLY A 565 9.90 14.20 24.93
C GLY A 565 9.53 15.68 24.94
N GLY A 566 10.43 16.55 25.42
CA GLY A 566 10.17 17.98 25.54
C GLY A 566 10.50 18.79 24.29
N PHE A 567 11.47 18.35 23.49
CA PHE A 567 12.04 19.18 22.42
C PHE A 567 11.99 18.56 21.02
N PHE A 568 11.63 17.28 20.87
CA PHE A 568 11.35 16.71 19.55
C PHE A 568 10.23 17.50 18.86
N HIS A 569 10.43 17.81 17.59
CA HIS A 569 9.56 18.72 16.82
C HIS A 569 9.26 20.06 17.54
N GLN A 570 10.28 20.62 18.19
CA GLN A 570 10.20 21.87 18.97
C GLN A 570 9.09 21.84 20.03
N GLY A 571 8.78 20.67 20.62
CA GLY A 571 7.72 20.54 21.62
C GLY A 571 6.31 20.79 21.07
N GLN A 572 6.12 20.86 19.75
CA GLN A 572 4.81 21.02 19.09
C GLN A 572 4.09 19.65 18.99
N ILE A 573 4.02 18.94 20.11
CA ILE A 573 3.45 17.60 20.23
C ILE A 573 2.47 17.62 21.39
N CYS A 574 1.24 17.13 21.18
CA CYS A 574 0.24 17.06 22.27
C CYS A 574 0.73 16.19 23.44
N MET A 575 1.55 15.18 23.15
CA MET A 575 2.17 14.30 24.14
C MET A 575 3.45 14.84 24.76
N ALA A 576 3.95 16.02 24.33
CA ALA A 576 5.26 16.52 24.73
C ALA A 576 5.42 16.58 26.26
N ALA A 577 6.60 16.20 26.74
CA ALA A 577 6.98 16.28 28.14
C ALA A 577 7.15 17.76 28.52
N THR A 578 6.09 18.36 29.03
CA THR A 578 6.07 19.79 29.39
C THR A 578 6.31 20.04 30.88
N ARG A 579 6.24 18.97 31.69
CA ARG A 579 6.45 19.00 33.14
C ARG A 579 7.41 17.87 33.54
N ILE A 580 8.60 18.20 33.99
CA ILE A 580 9.51 17.30 34.68
C ILE A 580 9.22 17.44 36.18
N ILE A 581 8.85 16.35 36.81
CA ILE A 581 8.59 16.26 38.25
C ILE A 581 9.64 15.30 38.82
N VAL A 582 10.56 15.82 39.63
CA VAL A 582 11.75 15.06 40.02
C VAL A 582 11.91 15.05 41.53
N GLU A 583 12.25 13.91 42.12
CA GLU A 583 12.54 13.86 43.55
C GLU A 583 13.77 14.71 43.89
N HIS A 584 13.71 15.39 45.04
CA HIS A 584 14.65 16.46 45.41
C HIS A 584 16.13 16.04 45.34
N SER A 585 16.43 14.76 45.62
CA SER A 585 17.79 14.20 45.56
C SER A 585 18.44 14.27 44.17
N LEU A 586 17.66 14.15 43.09
CA LEU A 586 18.16 14.17 41.70
C LEU A 586 17.95 15.51 40.99
N ALA A 587 17.15 16.43 41.55
CA ALA A 587 16.73 17.65 40.87
C ALA A 587 17.91 18.51 40.36
N GLY A 588 18.95 18.70 41.17
CA GLY A 588 20.12 19.50 40.79
C GLY A 588 20.94 18.85 39.68
N ALA A 589 21.20 17.55 39.77
CA ALA A 589 21.96 16.80 38.79
C ALA A 589 21.22 16.71 37.44
N LEU A 590 19.91 16.41 37.48
CA LEU A 590 19.06 16.38 36.29
C LEU A 590 18.99 17.73 35.60
N ALA A 591 18.81 18.82 36.36
CA ALA A 591 18.78 20.17 35.82
C ALA A 591 20.09 20.51 35.10
N SER A 592 21.24 20.26 35.73
CA SER A 592 22.56 20.53 35.12
C SER A 592 22.76 19.75 33.84
N GLN A 593 22.54 18.43 33.87
CA GLN A 593 22.77 17.59 32.69
C GLN A 593 21.79 17.90 31.55
N LEU A 594 20.54 18.28 31.88
CA LEU A 594 19.57 18.68 30.86
C LEU A 594 19.97 20.03 30.23
N VAL A 595 20.49 20.99 31.00
CA VAL A 595 21.06 22.24 30.45
C VAL A 595 22.20 21.94 29.49
N ASP A 596 23.14 21.07 29.88
CA ASP A 596 24.26 20.66 29.04
C ASP A 596 23.77 19.96 27.76
N LYS A 597 22.78 19.06 27.87
CA LYS A 597 22.17 18.38 26.73
C LYS A 597 21.51 19.38 25.78
N LEU A 598 20.77 20.35 26.31
CA LEU A 598 20.09 21.37 25.50
C LEU A 598 21.08 22.26 24.74
N ALA A 599 22.24 22.55 25.33
CA ALA A 599 23.29 23.31 24.65
C ALA A 599 23.88 22.59 23.42
N THR A 600 23.69 21.26 23.30
CA THR A 600 24.13 20.49 22.13
C THR A 600 23.16 20.55 20.95
N LEU A 601 21.90 20.92 21.18
CA LEU A 601 20.86 20.90 20.15
C LEU A 601 21.03 22.07 19.18
N LYS A 602 21.09 21.75 17.89
CA LYS A 602 21.26 22.75 16.83
C LYS A 602 19.92 23.21 16.29
N MET A 603 19.70 24.53 16.36
CA MET A 603 18.55 25.19 15.79
C MET A 603 18.90 25.82 14.45
N GLY A 604 18.09 25.60 13.41
CA GLY A 604 18.42 26.06 12.07
C GLY A 604 17.50 25.55 10.97
N ASP A 605 18.01 25.54 9.74
CA ASP A 605 17.28 25.11 8.55
C ASP A 605 16.82 23.64 8.72
N PRO A 606 15.51 23.34 8.67
CA PRO A 606 15.01 21.98 8.81
C PRO A 606 15.48 21.01 7.70
N GLY A 607 15.98 21.53 6.58
CA GLY A 607 16.59 20.74 5.50
C GLY A 607 18.01 20.25 5.80
N ASP A 608 18.74 20.88 6.74
CA ASP A 608 20.08 20.45 7.14
C ASP A 608 20.01 19.15 7.97
N ARG A 609 20.98 18.26 7.75
CA ARG A 609 21.12 17.00 8.48
C ARG A 609 21.57 17.20 9.92
N GLN A 610 22.16 18.34 10.25
CA GLN A 610 22.63 18.65 11.60
C GLN A 610 21.60 19.38 12.45
N THR A 611 20.46 19.79 11.88
CA THR A 611 19.42 20.52 12.62
C THR A 611 18.58 19.57 13.47
N ASP A 612 18.48 19.88 14.77
CA ASP A 612 17.63 19.20 15.73
C ASP A 612 16.32 19.97 15.97
N ILE A 613 16.38 21.30 15.92
CA ILE A 613 15.28 22.22 16.25
C ILE A 613 14.94 23.09 15.03
N GLY A 614 13.77 22.84 14.44
CA GLY A 614 13.22 23.63 13.33
C GLY A 614 12.45 24.88 13.78
N PRO A 615 11.69 25.54 12.87
CA PRO A 615 10.89 26.71 13.20
C PRO A 615 9.63 26.37 14.01
N ILE A 616 9.03 27.39 14.64
CA ILE A 616 7.67 27.31 15.18
C ILE A 616 6.67 27.49 14.03
N THR A 617 5.56 26.75 14.04
CA THR A 617 4.67 26.67 12.87
C THR A 617 4.13 28.01 12.36
N SER A 618 3.88 28.97 13.26
CA SER A 618 3.24 30.24 12.89
C SER A 618 3.61 31.38 13.85
N PRO A 619 3.51 32.65 13.40
CA PRO A 619 3.77 33.80 14.26
C PRO A 619 2.87 33.86 15.51
N THR A 620 1.60 33.44 15.39
CA THR A 620 0.67 33.39 16.51
C THR A 620 1.11 32.38 17.56
N GLN A 621 1.58 31.21 17.13
CA GLN A 621 2.07 30.18 18.04
C GLN A 621 3.37 30.63 18.73
N LEU A 622 4.28 31.28 18.00
CA LEU A 622 5.50 31.87 18.57
C LEU A 622 5.19 32.94 19.62
N ALA A 623 4.21 33.82 19.35
CA ALA A 623 3.77 34.85 20.28
C ALA A 623 3.20 34.24 21.58
N LYS A 624 2.43 33.13 21.46
CA LYS A 624 1.93 32.39 22.63
C LYS A 624 3.08 31.83 23.47
N ILE A 625 4.08 31.22 22.84
CA ILE A 625 5.25 30.66 23.53
C ILE A 625 5.99 31.76 24.30
N ARG A 626 6.29 32.89 23.64
CA ARG A 626 6.91 34.06 24.30
C ARG A 626 6.10 34.52 25.51
N ALA A 627 4.79 34.72 25.33
CA ALA A 627 3.92 35.18 26.40
C ALA A 627 3.88 34.22 27.61
N HIS A 628 4.00 32.91 27.40
CA HIS A 628 4.07 31.94 28.50
C HIS A 628 5.39 32.02 29.27
N VAL A 629 6.51 32.21 28.57
CA VAL A 629 7.83 32.37 29.19
C VAL A 629 7.92 33.70 29.93
N ASP A 630 7.49 34.79 29.30
CA ASP A 630 7.50 36.14 29.88
C ASP A 630 6.63 36.21 31.14
N ASP A 631 5.43 35.61 31.12
CA ASP A 631 4.54 35.53 32.29
C ASP A 631 5.19 34.76 33.45
N ALA A 632 5.83 33.63 33.17
CA ALA A 632 6.49 32.82 34.18
C ALA A 632 7.67 33.58 34.82
N VAL A 633 8.52 34.21 34.01
CA VAL A 633 9.67 35.00 34.49
C VAL A 633 9.21 36.21 35.29
N ALA A 634 8.19 36.94 34.82
CA ALA A 634 7.63 38.08 35.54
C ALA A 634 7.06 37.70 36.92
N LYS A 635 6.64 36.44 37.09
CA LYS A 635 6.12 35.89 38.35
C LYS A 635 7.16 35.12 39.17
N GLY A 636 8.43 35.15 38.77
CA GLY A 636 9.54 34.63 39.57
C GLY A 636 10.12 33.27 39.15
N ALA A 637 9.65 32.67 38.04
CA ALA A 637 10.33 31.51 37.47
C ALA A 637 11.73 31.88 36.97
N LYS A 638 12.64 30.92 37.01
CA LYS A 638 14.02 31.08 36.52
C LYS A 638 14.20 30.32 35.22
N VAL A 639 14.83 30.97 34.25
CA VAL A 639 15.28 30.32 33.00
C VAL A 639 16.63 29.67 33.26
N LEU A 640 16.71 28.34 33.17
CA LEU A 640 17.95 27.58 33.31
C LEU A 640 18.68 27.41 31.98
N ALA A 641 17.94 27.33 30.87
CA ALA A 641 18.45 27.30 29.51
C ALA A 641 17.45 27.97 28.55
N GLY A 642 17.96 28.57 27.46
CA GLY A 642 17.16 29.14 26.38
C GLY A 642 16.37 30.40 26.76
N GLY A 643 15.11 30.45 26.35
CA GLY A 643 14.16 31.52 26.67
C GLY A 643 14.09 32.63 25.63
N ARG A 644 14.84 32.56 24.53
CA ARG A 644 14.83 33.58 23.48
C ARG A 644 14.33 33.04 22.16
N SER A 645 13.84 33.96 21.35
CA SER A 645 13.37 33.70 19.99
C SER A 645 14.24 34.38 18.95
N HIS A 646 14.44 33.74 17.82
CA HIS A 646 15.23 34.25 16.69
C HIS A 646 14.41 34.13 15.41
N GLY A 647 13.83 35.23 14.93
CA GLY A 647 12.86 35.17 13.83
C GLY A 647 11.68 34.26 14.19
N GLN A 648 11.43 33.23 13.38
CA GLN A 648 10.37 32.22 13.58
C GLN A 648 10.79 31.03 14.46
N TYR A 649 12.00 31.07 15.04
CA TYR A 649 12.57 30.02 15.88
C TYR A 649 12.53 30.37 17.37
N PHE A 650 12.51 29.37 18.24
CA PHE A 650 12.52 29.55 19.70
C PHE A 650 13.51 28.56 20.34
N GLU A 651 14.38 29.05 21.22
CA GLU A 651 15.40 28.25 21.89
C GLU A 651 14.75 27.17 22.78
N PRO A 652 15.30 25.94 22.83
CA PRO A 652 14.95 24.94 23.84
C PRO A 652 15.07 25.54 25.25
N THR A 653 13.93 25.63 25.95
CA THR A 653 13.82 26.39 27.20
C THR A 653 13.49 25.49 28.37
N LEU A 654 14.30 25.56 29.42
CA LEU A 654 14.07 24.88 30.69
C LEU A 654 13.77 25.92 31.78
N LEU A 655 12.59 25.84 32.38
CA LEU A 655 12.16 26.71 33.47
C LEU A 655 12.16 25.95 34.80
N THR A 656 12.51 26.63 35.89
CA THR A 656 12.30 26.13 37.25
C THR A 656 11.64 27.19 38.14
N GLY A 657 11.10 26.77 39.27
CA GLY A 657 10.33 27.64 40.16
C GLY A 657 8.96 28.03 39.59
N VAL A 658 8.35 27.17 38.77
CA VAL A 658 7.02 27.41 38.20
C VAL A 658 5.95 27.13 39.25
N THR A 659 5.01 28.06 39.41
CA THR A 659 3.92 28.00 40.39
C THR A 659 2.54 28.07 39.72
N PRO A 660 1.44 27.72 40.42
CA PRO A 660 0.08 27.76 39.86
C PRO A 660 -0.37 29.13 39.34
N GLU A 661 0.23 30.22 39.83
CA GLU A 661 -0.08 31.59 39.36
C GLU A 661 0.43 31.85 37.93
N MET A 662 1.33 31.01 37.42
CA MET A 662 1.93 31.15 36.09
C MET A 662 1.11 30.43 35.03
N ARG A 663 0.90 31.08 33.88
CA ARG A 663 0.09 30.53 32.79
C ARG A 663 0.63 29.19 32.28
N CYS A 664 1.96 29.06 32.18
CA CYS A 664 2.60 27.84 31.72
C CYS A 664 2.46 26.65 32.69
N TYR A 665 1.92 26.85 33.90
CA TYR A 665 1.58 25.75 34.81
C TYR A 665 0.33 25.01 34.31
N HIS A 666 -0.74 25.75 34.01
CA HIS A 666 -2.04 25.18 33.61
C HIS A 666 -2.22 25.06 32.09
N GLU A 667 -1.70 26.00 31.31
CA GLU A 667 -1.91 26.06 29.87
C GLU A 667 -0.88 25.20 29.10
N GLU A 668 -1.33 24.55 28.04
CA GLU A 668 -0.45 23.92 27.06
C GLU A 668 0.30 25.01 26.26
N THR A 669 1.64 25.02 26.35
CA THR A 669 2.48 25.97 25.62
C THR A 669 2.60 25.61 24.14
N PHE A 670 2.73 24.32 23.82
CA PHE A 670 2.90 23.78 22.46
C PHE A 670 4.13 24.37 21.73
N GLY A 671 5.26 24.31 22.41
CA GLY A 671 6.56 24.84 21.98
C GLY A 671 7.67 24.26 22.84
N PRO A 672 8.94 24.61 22.58
CA PRO A 672 10.09 23.94 23.17
C PRO A 672 10.37 24.51 24.58
N VAL A 673 9.39 24.39 25.48
CA VAL A 673 9.40 24.92 26.85
C VAL A 673 8.99 23.84 27.83
N VAL A 674 9.91 23.47 28.71
CA VAL A 674 9.74 22.43 29.72
C VAL A 674 9.94 23.04 31.10
N THR A 675 9.15 22.58 32.08
CA THR A 675 9.25 23.00 33.47
C THR A 675 9.88 21.90 34.31
N LEU A 676 10.71 22.24 35.30
CA LEU A 676 11.31 21.30 36.25
C LEU A 676 10.91 21.67 37.67
N THR A 677 10.20 20.75 38.32
CA THR A 677 9.65 20.93 39.68
C THR A 677 10.17 19.84 40.61
N PRO A 678 11.00 20.18 41.61
CA PRO A 678 11.43 19.25 42.64
C PRO A 678 10.27 18.88 43.57
N VAL A 679 10.19 17.62 43.98
CA VAL A 679 9.19 17.10 44.93
C VAL A 679 9.86 16.25 46.01
N LYS A 680 9.20 16.08 47.15
CA LYS A 680 9.79 15.36 48.29
C LYS A 680 9.82 13.84 48.12
N ASN A 681 8.84 13.27 47.41
CA ASN A 681 8.67 11.84 47.21
C ASN A 681 7.67 11.51 46.09
N ALA A 682 7.60 10.23 45.73
CA ALA A 682 6.73 9.69 44.68
C ALA A 682 5.24 10.02 44.86
N ASP A 683 4.73 10.05 46.11
CA ASP A 683 3.34 10.39 46.37
C ASP A 683 3.04 11.84 45.99
N GLU A 684 3.94 12.77 46.33
CA GLU A 684 3.83 14.15 45.88
C GLU A 684 3.99 14.28 44.36
N ALA A 685 4.88 13.49 43.75
CA ALA A 685 5.04 13.46 42.31
C ALA A 685 3.73 13.09 41.60
N VAL A 686 3.03 12.05 42.08
CA VAL A 686 1.74 11.62 41.55
C VAL A 686 0.66 12.69 41.76
N ARG A 687 0.60 13.33 42.94
CA ARG A 687 -0.36 14.42 43.18
C ARG A 687 -0.16 15.55 42.17
N LEU A 688 1.09 15.98 41.96
CA LEU A 688 1.42 17.06 41.05
C LEU A 688 1.21 16.68 39.57
N ALA A 689 1.52 15.44 39.20
CA ALA A 689 1.25 14.91 37.87
C ALA A 689 -0.24 14.98 37.53
N ASN A 690 -1.11 14.69 38.51
CA ASN A 690 -2.56 14.74 38.39
C ASN A 690 -3.16 16.15 38.48
N ASP A 691 -2.42 17.13 39.02
CA ASP A 691 -2.83 18.53 39.12
C ASP A 691 -2.76 19.24 37.75
N THR A 692 -3.69 18.88 36.89
CA THR A 692 -3.87 19.45 35.58
C THR A 692 -5.26 19.09 35.05
N SER A 693 -5.81 19.96 34.19
CA SER A 693 -7.05 19.67 33.45
C SER A 693 -6.85 18.66 32.32
N TYR A 694 -5.60 18.30 32.00
CA TYR A 694 -5.23 17.38 30.92
C TYR A 694 -4.96 15.96 31.43
N GLY A 695 -4.83 15.00 30.52
CA GLY A 695 -4.56 13.61 30.85
C GLY A 695 -4.28 12.77 29.60
N LEU A 696 -3.36 13.22 28.74
CA LEU A 696 -3.03 12.54 27.48
C LEU A 696 -1.97 11.45 27.68
N SER A 697 -0.73 11.86 27.96
CA SER A 697 0.42 10.98 28.16
C SER A 697 1.15 11.35 29.45
N ALA A 698 1.88 10.38 30.02
CA ALA A 698 2.75 10.54 31.18
C ALA A 698 3.90 9.52 31.12
N ALA A 699 4.98 9.80 31.83
CA ALA A 699 6.12 8.91 31.95
C ALA A 699 6.61 8.83 33.41
N ILE A 700 7.17 7.69 33.80
CA ILE A 700 7.82 7.46 35.09
C ILE A 700 9.18 6.83 34.82
N ILE A 701 10.25 7.44 35.33
CA ILE A 701 11.61 6.89 35.27
C ILE A 701 12.01 6.46 36.68
N THR A 702 12.43 5.20 36.81
CA THR A 702 12.76 4.56 38.09
C THR A 702 13.64 3.33 37.87
N GLY A 703 14.51 3.04 38.84
CA GLY A 703 15.29 1.80 38.89
C GLY A 703 14.46 0.56 39.23
N ASP A 704 13.22 0.73 39.69
CA ASP A 704 12.27 -0.33 40.05
C ASP A 704 11.02 -0.30 39.15
N PRO A 705 10.97 -1.12 38.08
CA PRO A 705 9.83 -1.17 37.18
C PRO A 705 8.50 -1.56 37.84
N GLU A 706 8.50 -2.37 38.91
CA GLU A 706 7.28 -2.77 39.62
C GLU A 706 6.69 -1.59 40.39
N ARG A 707 7.55 -0.82 41.07
CA ARG A 707 7.18 0.47 41.68
C ARG A 707 6.65 1.43 40.62
N GLY A 708 7.32 1.51 39.47
CA GLY A 708 6.89 2.32 38.33
C GLY A 708 5.47 1.96 37.86
N LEU A 709 5.18 0.67 37.72
CA LEU A 709 3.85 0.18 37.34
C LEU A 709 2.79 0.52 38.40
N GLY A 710 3.09 0.32 39.69
CA GLY A 710 2.17 0.67 40.77
C GLY A 710 1.87 2.18 40.86
N LEU A 711 2.84 3.03 40.49
CA LEU A 711 2.62 4.48 40.38
C LEU A 711 1.81 4.84 39.13
N ALA A 712 2.02 4.13 38.01
CA ALA A 712 1.31 4.37 36.76
C ALA A 712 -0.21 4.26 36.92
N GLU A 713 -0.69 3.28 37.70
CA GLU A 713 -2.12 3.09 38.00
C GLU A 713 -2.76 4.29 38.73
N ARG A 714 -1.95 5.11 39.41
CA ARG A 714 -2.41 6.29 40.17
C ARG A 714 -2.39 7.57 39.33
N ILE A 715 -1.77 7.54 38.15
CA ILE A 715 -1.71 8.69 37.24
C ILE A 715 -2.98 8.74 36.39
N GLN A 716 -3.64 9.91 36.40
CA GLN A 716 -4.84 10.18 35.63
C GLN A 716 -4.48 10.64 34.21
N SER A 717 -3.95 9.71 33.42
CA SER A 717 -3.58 9.91 32.03
C SER A 717 -4.10 8.75 31.17
N GLY A 718 -4.41 9.02 29.91
CA GLY A 718 -4.87 8.00 28.98
C GLY A 718 -3.77 7.05 28.53
N ILE A 719 -2.51 7.49 28.61
CA ILE A 719 -1.29 6.76 28.27
C ILE A 719 -0.27 7.01 29.38
N VAL A 720 0.42 5.97 29.85
CA VAL A 720 1.52 6.06 30.83
C VAL A 720 2.63 5.11 30.40
N HIS A 721 3.86 5.62 30.40
CA HIS A 721 5.06 4.84 30.09
C HIS A 721 5.96 4.71 31.32
N VAL A 722 6.56 3.54 31.52
CA VAL A 722 7.55 3.30 32.58
C VAL A 722 8.90 3.07 31.91
N ASN A 723 9.91 3.86 32.32
CA ASN A 723 11.26 3.86 31.79
C ASN A 723 11.34 4.19 30.28
N ASP A 724 10.49 5.11 29.84
CA ASP A 724 10.46 5.67 28.49
C ASP A 724 9.97 7.13 28.52
N SER A 725 9.96 7.81 27.38
CA SER A 725 9.46 9.18 27.25
C SER A 725 7.93 9.26 27.20
N THR A 726 7.38 10.47 27.31
CA THR A 726 5.94 10.72 27.13
C THR A 726 5.53 10.62 25.65
N VAL A 727 6.48 10.70 24.72
CA VAL A 727 6.25 10.69 23.27
C VAL A 727 6.54 9.29 22.74
N HIS A 728 5.52 8.43 22.78
CA HIS A 728 5.58 7.10 22.20
C HIS A 728 4.21 6.73 21.63
N ASP A 729 4.19 5.99 20.52
CA ASP A 729 2.95 5.62 19.84
C ASP A 729 3.15 4.32 19.06
N GLU A 730 2.11 3.48 19.04
CA GLU A 730 2.09 2.21 18.32
C GLU A 730 0.73 2.01 17.64
N PRO A 731 0.68 1.63 16.35
CA PRO A 731 -0.59 1.57 15.60
C PRO A 731 -1.67 0.67 16.21
N HIS A 732 -1.24 -0.35 16.96
CA HIS A 732 -2.13 -1.33 17.59
C HIS A 732 -2.60 -0.91 18.99
N ALA A 733 -1.90 0.01 19.64
CA ALA A 733 -2.18 0.44 21.00
C ALA A 733 -3.30 1.51 21.02
N PRO A 734 -4.13 1.55 22.07
CA PRO A 734 -5.23 2.51 22.15
C PRO A 734 -4.72 3.92 22.46
N PHE A 735 -4.60 4.76 21.42
CA PHE A 735 -4.21 6.15 21.55
C PHE A 735 -5.42 6.99 21.99
N GLY A 736 -5.26 7.77 23.06
CA GLY A 736 -6.24 8.78 23.47
C GLY A 736 -6.10 9.20 24.93
N GLY A 737 -6.57 10.42 25.23
CA GLY A 737 -6.50 11.01 26.56
C GLY A 737 -7.79 10.91 27.36
N ILE A 738 -7.71 11.31 28.63
CA ILE A 738 -8.86 11.57 29.52
C ILE A 738 -8.94 13.05 29.89
N LYS A 739 -9.96 13.45 30.68
CA LYS A 739 -10.18 14.84 31.12
C LYS A 739 -10.29 15.79 29.90
N GLY A 740 -9.57 16.91 29.91
CA GLY A 740 -9.53 17.88 28.81
C GLY A 740 -8.69 17.45 27.60
N SER A 741 -8.06 16.27 27.64
CA SER A 741 -7.23 15.76 26.55
C SER A 741 -7.99 14.94 25.52
N GLY A 742 -9.25 14.58 25.75
CA GLY A 742 -10.00 13.87 24.73
C GLY A 742 -11.25 13.13 25.19
N LEU A 743 -11.88 12.49 24.21
CA LEU A 743 -13.02 11.59 24.35
C LEU A 743 -12.92 10.52 23.24
N GLY A 744 -13.12 9.25 23.58
CA GLY A 744 -12.88 8.16 22.63
C GLY A 744 -11.40 7.89 22.42
N ARG A 745 -11.07 6.94 21.54
CA ARG A 745 -9.70 6.51 21.27
C ARG A 745 -9.55 6.02 19.83
N HIS A 746 -8.33 6.10 19.33
CA HIS A 746 -7.87 5.46 18.10
C HIS A 746 -6.98 4.25 18.39
N GLY A 747 -6.53 3.57 17.33
CA GLY A 747 -5.59 2.45 17.39
C GLY A 747 -6.28 1.11 17.67
N GLY A 748 -5.73 0.03 17.08
CA GLY A 748 -6.17 -1.34 17.34
C GLY A 748 -7.69 -1.54 17.40
N ARG A 749 -8.13 -2.19 18.47
CA ARG A 749 -9.55 -2.45 18.77
C ARG A 749 -10.35 -1.17 19.03
N ALA A 750 -9.74 -0.14 19.59
CA ALA A 750 -10.43 1.13 19.86
C ALA A 750 -10.89 1.80 18.55
N ALA A 751 -10.12 1.70 17.47
CA ALA A 751 -10.56 2.17 16.14
C ALA A 751 -11.77 1.39 15.61
N ILE A 752 -11.87 0.08 15.89
CA ILE A 752 -13.06 -0.72 15.55
C ILE A 752 -14.27 -0.18 16.31
N GLU A 753 -14.13 0.07 17.61
CA GLU A 753 -15.21 0.61 18.44
C GLU A 753 -15.61 2.03 18.01
N ALA A 754 -14.65 2.87 17.63
CA ALA A 754 -14.92 4.21 17.13
C ALA A 754 -15.73 4.20 15.83
N PHE A 755 -15.34 3.35 14.86
CA PHE A 755 -15.84 3.41 13.48
C PHE A 755 -16.81 2.29 13.09
N THR A 756 -17.35 1.56 14.08
CA THR A 756 -18.43 0.59 13.86
C THR A 756 -19.56 0.73 14.88
N GLU A 757 -20.75 0.26 14.51
CA GLU A 757 -21.88 0.01 15.40
C GLU A 757 -22.09 -1.49 15.61
N ILE A 758 -22.54 -1.84 16.81
CA ILE A 758 -23.03 -3.18 17.11
C ILE A 758 -24.52 -3.22 16.79
N ARG A 759 -24.91 -4.12 15.88
CA ARG A 759 -26.30 -4.44 15.57
C ARG A 759 -26.68 -5.78 16.19
N TRP A 760 -27.63 -5.77 17.11
CA TRP A 760 -28.27 -6.99 17.59
C TRP A 760 -29.34 -7.47 16.63
N VAL A 761 -29.19 -8.69 16.12
CA VAL A 761 -30.21 -9.42 15.38
C VAL A 761 -30.51 -10.71 16.12
N SER A 762 -31.77 -10.92 16.49
CA SER A 762 -32.21 -12.20 17.06
C SER A 762 -32.93 -13.03 16.01
N LEU A 763 -32.55 -14.31 15.89
CA LEU A 763 -33.24 -15.28 15.06
C LEU A 763 -34.05 -16.22 15.95
N GLN A 764 -35.37 -16.22 15.78
CA GLN A 764 -36.28 -17.17 16.42
C GLN A 764 -36.50 -18.35 15.45
N THR A 765 -36.01 -19.54 15.80
CA THR A 765 -36.11 -20.77 15.01
C THR A 765 -37.35 -21.60 15.32
N GLU A 766 -37.99 -21.38 16.48
CA GLU A 766 -39.22 -22.06 16.91
C GLU A 766 -40.35 -21.04 17.15
N ARG A 767 -41.63 -21.39 16.99
CA ARG A 767 -42.72 -20.43 17.27
C ARG A 767 -42.67 -20.00 18.74
N ARG A 768 -42.46 -18.70 18.97
CA ARG A 768 -42.61 -18.12 20.31
C ARG A 768 -44.09 -17.95 20.63
N HIS A 769 -44.50 -18.37 21.82
CA HIS A 769 -45.80 -18.02 22.37
C HIS A 769 -45.79 -16.59 22.89
N TYR A 770 -46.72 -15.78 22.40
CA TYR A 770 -46.95 -14.41 22.83
C TYR A 770 -48.13 -14.35 23.81
N PRO A 771 -48.24 -13.30 24.64
CA PRO A 771 -49.31 -13.17 25.64
C PRO A 771 -50.75 -13.25 25.10
N PHE A 772 -50.95 -13.21 23.78
CA PHE A 772 -52.26 -13.20 23.13
C PHE A 772 -52.48 -14.37 22.15
N ASP A 773 -51.58 -15.36 22.11
CA ASP A 773 -51.83 -16.61 21.39
C ASP A 773 -52.94 -17.39 22.11
N ARG A 774 -54.11 -17.53 21.49
CA ARG A 774 -55.27 -18.31 21.98
C ARG A 774 -55.25 -19.73 21.46
#